data_AF-A0A2V3JQL2-F1
#
_entry.id   AF-A0A2V3JQL2-F1
#
_cell.length_a   1.000
_cell.length_b   1.000
_cell.length_c   1.000
_cell.angle_alpha   90.00
_cell.angle_beta   90.00
_cell.angle_gamma   90.00
#
_symmetry.space_group_name_H-M   'P 1'
#
loop_
_entity.id
_entity.type
_entity.pdbx_description
1 polymer ?
#
loop_
_entity_poly.entity_id
_entity_poly.type
_entity_poly.pdbx_seq_one_letter_code
_entity_poly.pdbx_strand_id
1 'polypeptide(L)'
;MRLNASTRDRQTCHLSGGVRMWINSVELKNIKSYKHAIIPFERGINGISGENGAGKTTILESVGFALFNYSPVKQNVKRYFLRKGAKSGEVRVNVVASDGLEYVVVKPISGEYRVLSQIGQLAVGTSDVLDWIVENLFDDKIRPQELASIFQNTVGVPQGTFTSAFRLTAAPRKKEFDRILKVDEYRTAFDNLSDVAKIVKNEIDDLDKRHHELKGSTANYGELKARFGHEIGRVSKIQREIDELTKHLAQLGIKKDDLGKKKESIDSIRLEIEKLERDVKDLEKHLVTAKKQLEEAIAAENVLEETKELKEEYLKSHNKLEGLEGEKKKRDRLNEQRLKQEGKIKQMELELEKKKTLSEELENHRKNLCEIEPLVKEQKEIEREIKNVEEQMRKIDSLQSDISDLKKKTVLFETLSNDLRRLEEARKEIEPLVKEQKEIEREIKSVEEQMREIESLQSDISDLKEKTVLFETLSSDLRRLEEARKEIEPLVKGAEELGRQKQMVAVKKSGTQERIKGIRKNKKETGETNQCPILEGVKCAAVTSFSDYFEEKLNVSQEELNRLKNELAGIENELKGLNDPEKRMNKNSSDISRITGQLSLLSDVKAMLQERDAKMKDHDSIFSQKYSSYLTDVPEDASLSVKIGKTMAIMEERVHGLNDPEKRMNENSSEVSRITGQLSLLSDVKAGLQERDAKMKDHDSIFSQKYSSYLTDVHEDAPLSVKIGKTMEVMEKQVQGLNDPDRQASKIDALMGAAKLELSRIKTEEGDLERENSALFDLKLGLSEFSDLDSREAEIRQTMSDCEPHYLKYLRNEKNAGKVALHRGRCDGVNSEISEKLKENDRLHKALTEQMSTFDDGVYELVKTKHEAGKIELGSKKAKHGEISGNLEGLTKDLEIVESLIMEKDKLRRECESKNEFLSYIEFIRSTLRDSAQLIAGKLIKNIGEEANRTYCEIINDYTQELRWTHDYAIIVTEHGEEKEFNQLSGGEQMGASLAVRFALLKILSGCDAVFLDEPTQNMDETRRERLSEQILNISGFKQIFVISHDDTFNEKYENVIRVEKIDGESRVVGGGVVS
;
A
#
# COMPACT_ATOMS: atom_id res chain seq x y z
N MET A 1 36.58 3.83 -14.85
CA MET A 1 37.40 3.56 -16.05
C MET A 1 38.64 2.77 -15.66
N ARG A 2 38.52 1.43 -15.66
CA ARG A 2 39.65 0.49 -15.73
C ARG A 2 39.67 0.01 -17.18
N LEU A 3 40.75 0.28 -17.89
CA LEU A 3 40.92 -0.14 -19.29
C LEU A 3 41.18 -1.65 -19.33
N ASN A 4 40.13 -2.42 -19.59
CA ASN A 4 40.24 -3.82 -19.98
C ASN A 4 40.73 -3.88 -21.43
N ALA A 5 42.03 -4.03 -21.61
CA ALA A 5 42.63 -4.42 -22.88
C ALA A 5 42.90 -5.94 -22.82
N SER A 6 41.90 -6.75 -23.15
CA SER A 6 42.06 -8.20 -23.30
C SER A 6 41.41 -8.69 -24.58
N THR A 7 42.09 -8.46 -25.70
CA THR A 7 41.95 -9.24 -26.94
C THR A 7 43.15 -8.90 -27.83
N ARG A 8 44.29 -9.52 -27.55
CA ARG A 8 45.33 -9.71 -28.58
C ARG A 8 45.15 -11.10 -29.15
N ASP A 9 44.63 -11.13 -30.38
CA ASP A 9 44.78 -12.26 -31.29
C ASP A 9 46.26 -12.68 -31.33
N ARG A 10 46.58 -13.84 -30.76
CA ARG A 10 47.76 -14.60 -31.13
C ARG A 10 47.29 -15.74 -32.02
N GLN A 11 47.17 -15.43 -33.30
CA GLN A 11 47.21 -16.43 -34.37
C GLN A 11 48.40 -17.35 -34.11
N THR A 12 48.10 -18.64 -34.01
CA THR A 12 49.02 -19.75 -33.96
C THR A 12 49.87 -19.78 -35.24
N CYS A 13 50.96 -19.01 -35.25
CA CYS A 13 52.07 -19.26 -36.14
C CYS A 13 52.86 -20.45 -35.59
N HIS A 14 52.48 -21.65 -36.04
CA HIS A 14 53.40 -22.79 -36.10
C HIS A 14 54.52 -22.46 -37.08
N LEU A 15 55.49 -21.66 -36.63
CA LEU A 15 56.81 -21.57 -37.25
C LEU A 15 57.77 -22.40 -36.39
N SER A 16 58.28 -23.43 -37.04
CA SER A 16 59.47 -24.20 -36.70
C SER A 16 60.54 -23.39 -35.95
N GLY A 17 60.96 -23.86 -34.76
CA GLY A 17 62.24 -23.47 -34.14
C GLY A 17 62.20 -22.43 -32.99
N GLY A 18 61.13 -22.36 -32.18
CA GLY A 18 61.04 -21.43 -31.05
C GLY A 18 62.16 -21.58 -30.01
N VAL A 19 62.73 -20.46 -29.55
CA VAL A 19 63.79 -20.40 -28.54
C VAL A 19 63.21 -20.77 -27.16
N ARG A 20 63.08 -22.08 -26.87
CA ARG A 20 62.72 -22.58 -25.52
C ARG A 20 63.76 -22.18 -24.44
N MET A 21 63.29 -22.06 -23.20
CA MET A 21 64.02 -21.57 -22.03
C MET A 21 65.33 -22.33 -21.72
N TRP A 22 66.37 -21.62 -21.27
CA TRP A 22 67.58 -22.20 -20.68
C TRP A 22 68.22 -21.27 -19.64
N ILE A 23 69.12 -21.82 -18.81
CA ILE A 23 69.78 -21.14 -17.69
C ILE A 23 71.23 -20.82 -18.09
N ASN A 24 71.61 -19.53 -18.08
CA ASN A 24 72.96 -19.08 -18.43
C ASN A 24 73.94 -19.19 -17.27
N SER A 25 73.51 -18.85 -16.05
CA SER A 25 74.40 -18.89 -14.88
C SER A 25 73.63 -18.81 -13.57
N VAL A 26 74.24 -19.30 -12.49
CA VAL A 26 73.78 -19.05 -11.13
C VAL A 26 74.86 -18.34 -10.30
N GLU A 27 74.47 -17.22 -9.68
CA GLU A 27 75.30 -16.47 -8.74
C GLU A 27 74.82 -16.73 -7.31
N LEU A 28 75.75 -17.17 -6.45
CA LEU A 28 75.50 -17.49 -5.05
C LEU A 28 76.26 -16.49 -4.16
N LYS A 29 75.56 -15.74 -3.31
CA LYS A 29 76.15 -14.85 -2.30
C LYS A 29 75.76 -15.30 -0.89
N ASN A 30 76.76 -15.67 -0.09
CA ASN A 30 76.61 -16.17 1.28
C ASN A 30 75.61 -17.34 1.40
N ILE A 31 75.67 -18.29 0.47
CA ILE A 31 74.81 -19.48 0.44
C ILE A 31 75.62 -20.70 0.87
N LYS A 32 75.24 -21.34 1.99
CA LYS A 32 75.92 -22.50 2.59
C LYS A 32 77.45 -22.35 2.60
N SER A 33 78.17 -23.19 1.86
CA SER A 33 79.63 -23.17 1.77
C SER A 33 80.19 -22.12 0.79
N TYR A 34 79.35 -21.47 -0.02
CA TYR A 34 79.75 -20.39 -0.93
C TYR A 34 79.69 -19.02 -0.24
N LYS A 35 80.81 -18.28 -0.29
CA LYS A 35 80.86 -16.86 0.10
C LYS A 35 80.38 -15.99 -1.05
N HIS A 36 80.99 -16.14 -2.22
CA HIS A 36 80.53 -15.56 -3.49
C HIS A 36 81.05 -16.44 -4.63
N ALA A 37 80.16 -16.88 -5.51
CA ALA A 37 80.52 -17.62 -6.72
C ALA A 37 79.53 -17.31 -7.84
N ILE A 38 80.05 -17.21 -9.07
CA ILE A 38 79.24 -17.14 -10.29
C ILE A 38 79.58 -18.40 -11.08
N ILE A 39 78.58 -19.24 -11.32
CA ILE A 39 78.72 -20.52 -12.00
C ILE A 39 78.05 -20.39 -13.37
N PRO A 40 78.82 -20.32 -14.47
CA PRO A 40 78.27 -20.30 -15.83
C PRO A 40 77.82 -21.70 -16.28
N PHE A 41 76.81 -21.74 -17.14
CA PHE A 41 76.29 -22.95 -17.76
C PHE A 41 76.22 -22.77 -19.27
N GLU A 42 76.35 -23.87 -20.00
CA GLU A 42 76.27 -23.92 -21.46
C GLU A 42 75.06 -24.76 -21.90
N ARG A 43 74.79 -24.79 -23.20
CA ARG A 43 73.80 -25.75 -23.75
C ARG A 43 74.38 -27.16 -23.71
N GLY A 44 73.53 -28.16 -23.85
CA GLY A 44 73.94 -29.56 -23.78
C GLY A 44 74.15 -30.01 -22.34
N ILE A 45 75.18 -30.82 -22.10
CA ILE A 45 75.39 -31.44 -20.78
C ILE A 45 76.38 -30.64 -19.95
N ASN A 46 75.91 -30.22 -18.78
CA ASN A 46 76.68 -29.51 -17.78
C ASN A 46 76.98 -30.46 -16.61
N GLY A 47 78.18 -31.03 -16.62
CA GLY A 47 78.68 -31.84 -15.51
C GLY A 47 79.12 -30.95 -14.35
N ILE A 48 78.66 -31.24 -13.13
CA ILE A 48 79.11 -30.57 -11.90
C ILE A 48 79.84 -31.60 -11.06
N SER A 49 81.16 -31.44 -10.94
CA SER A 49 82.06 -32.43 -10.35
C SER A 49 82.85 -31.88 -9.17
N GLY A 50 83.36 -32.75 -8.31
CA GLY A 50 84.09 -32.38 -7.10
C GLY A 50 83.89 -33.38 -5.96
N GLU A 51 84.62 -33.24 -4.86
CA GLU A 51 84.53 -34.16 -3.72
C GLU A 51 83.15 -34.10 -3.01
N ASN A 52 82.83 -35.13 -2.23
CA ASN A 52 81.63 -35.14 -1.41
C ASN A 52 81.69 -34.02 -0.36
N GLY A 53 80.63 -33.21 -0.28
CA GLY A 53 80.58 -32.05 0.60
C GLY A 53 81.31 -30.80 0.08
N ALA A 54 81.78 -30.81 -1.18
CA ALA A 54 82.36 -29.65 -1.86
C ALA A 54 81.34 -28.56 -2.20
N GLY A 55 80.04 -28.86 -2.18
CA GLY A 55 78.96 -27.89 -2.42
C GLY A 55 78.25 -28.03 -3.78
N LYS A 56 78.39 -29.16 -4.47
CA LYS A 56 77.76 -29.43 -5.78
C LYS A 56 76.23 -29.34 -5.74
N THR A 57 75.59 -30.12 -4.86
CA THR A 57 74.13 -30.14 -4.65
C THR A 57 73.55 -28.77 -4.26
N THR A 58 74.35 -27.91 -3.62
CA THR A 58 73.92 -26.54 -3.28
C THR A 58 73.62 -25.69 -4.52
N ILE A 59 74.29 -25.97 -5.64
CA ILE A 59 74.04 -25.28 -6.92
C ILE A 59 72.61 -25.61 -7.40
N LEU A 60 72.28 -26.90 -7.46
CA LEU A 60 70.94 -27.39 -7.82
C LEU A 60 69.85 -26.84 -6.90
N GLU A 61 70.04 -26.97 -5.58
CA GLU A 61 69.07 -26.49 -4.59
C GLU A 61 68.83 -24.98 -4.70
N SER A 62 69.87 -24.22 -5.07
CA SER A 62 69.75 -22.77 -5.26
C SER A 62 68.95 -22.41 -6.51
N VAL A 63 69.12 -23.15 -7.61
CA VAL A 63 68.28 -23.00 -8.80
C VAL A 63 66.83 -23.36 -8.49
N GLY A 64 66.59 -24.49 -7.81
CA GLY A 64 65.26 -24.89 -7.33
C GLY A 64 64.62 -23.86 -6.40
N PHE A 65 65.42 -23.27 -5.51
CA PHE A 65 64.97 -22.22 -4.60
C PHE A 65 64.55 -20.96 -5.35
N ALA A 66 65.36 -20.49 -6.29
CA ALA A 66 65.02 -19.33 -7.11
C ALA A 66 63.84 -19.65 -8.03
N LEU A 67 64.03 -20.46 -9.07
CA LEU A 67 63.06 -20.60 -10.16
C LEU A 67 61.78 -21.38 -9.79
N PHE A 68 61.86 -22.36 -8.89
CA PHE A 68 60.74 -23.26 -8.64
C PHE A 68 60.09 -23.07 -7.26
N ASN A 69 60.55 -22.07 -6.50
CA ASN A 69 60.15 -21.86 -5.11
C ASN A 69 60.28 -23.13 -4.23
N TYR A 70 61.22 -24.01 -4.57
CA TYR A 70 61.43 -25.27 -3.88
C TYR A 70 62.44 -25.12 -2.73
N SER A 71 62.24 -25.86 -1.63
CA SER A 71 63.20 -25.95 -0.54
C SER A 71 63.23 -27.39 -0.01
N PRO A 72 64.42 -27.99 0.19
CA PRO A 72 64.55 -29.31 0.80
C PRO A 72 63.99 -29.39 2.22
N VAL A 73 63.91 -28.26 2.92
CA VAL A 73 63.33 -28.14 4.26
C VAL A 73 62.05 -27.31 4.25
N LYS A 74 61.02 -27.76 4.96
CA LYS A 74 59.75 -27.03 5.11
C LYS A 74 59.82 -25.89 6.14
N GLN A 75 60.70 -25.99 7.13
CA GLN A 75 60.89 -25.00 8.19
C GLN A 75 62.35 -24.55 8.23
N ASN A 76 62.60 -23.33 8.71
CA ASN A 76 63.94 -22.75 8.86
C ASN A 76 64.76 -22.63 7.55
N VAL A 77 64.09 -22.37 6.42
CA VAL A 77 64.72 -22.16 5.09
C VAL A 77 65.87 -21.15 5.15
N LYS A 78 65.70 -20.06 5.92
CA LYS A 78 66.76 -19.07 6.18
C LYS A 78 68.02 -19.70 6.78
N ARG A 79 67.88 -20.53 7.81
CA ARG A 79 69.02 -21.20 8.48
C ARG A 79 69.66 -22.26 7.58
N TYR A 80 68.87 -22.86 6.69
CA TYR A 80 69.32 -23.91 5.79
C TYR A 80 70.21 -23.39 4.66
N PHE A 81 69.81 -22.29 4.01
CA PHE A 81 70.57 -21.72 2.88
C PHE A 81 71.63 -20.70 3.31
N LEU A 82 71.46 -19.96 4.40
CA LEU A 82 72.40 -18.90 4.78
C LEU A 82 73.74 -19.46 5.28
N ARG A 83 74.85 -18.95 4.75
CA ARG A 83 76.21 -19.28 5.23
C ARG A 83 76.34 -18.93 6.72
N LYS A 84 76.94 -19.84 7.50
CA LYS A 84 77.15 -19.65 8.95
C LYS A 84 77.95 -18.35 9.20
N GLY A 85 77.39 -17.44 10.00
CA GLY A 85 77.99 -16.14 10.31
C GLY A 85 77.61 -14.99 9.37
N ALA A 86 76.95 -15.26 8.24
CA ALA A 86 76.43 -14.22 7.35
C ALA A 86 75.11 -13.62 7.87
N LYS A 87 74.89 -12.32 7.65
CA LYS A 87 73.64 -11.63 8.02
C LYS A 87 72.56 -11.68 6.92
N SER A 88 72.99 -11.76 5.66
CA SER A 88 72.15 -11.86 4.46
C SER A 88 72.83 -12.73 3.41
N GLY A 89 72.02 -13.28 2.52
CA GLY A 89 72.45 -14.07 1.36
C GLY A 89 71.46 -13.91 0.22
N GLU A 90 71.89 -14.20 -1.00
CA GLU A 90 71.11 -14.00 -2.22
C GLU A 90 71.50 -15.04 -3.27
N VAL A 91 70.49 -15.58 -3.97
CA VAL A 91 70.66 -16.40 -5.17
C VAL A 91 70.19 -15.59 -6.37
N ARG A 92 70.99 -15.51 -7.43
CA ARG A 92 70.57 -14.94 -8.71
C ARG A 92 70.72 -15.98 -9.80
N VAL A 93 69.68 -16.16 -10.60
CA VAL A 93 69.69 -17.07 -11.74
C VAL A 93 69.46 -16.26 -13.00
N ASN A 94 70.42 -16.30 -13.92
CA ASN A 94 70.29 -15.69 -15.24
C ASN A 94 69.68 -16.72 -16.19
N VAL A 95 68.57 -16.37 -16.82
CA VAL A 95 67.78 -17.25 -17.71
C VAL A 95 67.46 -16.55 -19.02
N VAL A 96 67.41 -17.32 -20.09
CA VAL A 96 66.81 -16.91 -21.36
C VAL A 96 65.40 -17.49 -21.40
N ALA A 97 64.37 -16.65 -21.55
CA ALA A 97 62.97 -17.09 -21.57
C ALA A 97 62.53 -17.56 -22.98
N SER A 98 61.27 -17.99 -23.12
CA SER A 98 60.74 -18.51 -24.40
C SER A 98 60.68 -17.48 -25.54
N ASP A 99 60.75 -16.20 -25.18
CA ASP A 99 60.84 -15.04 -26.09
C ASP A 99 62.27 -14.78 -26.61
N GLY A 100 63.28 -15.50 -26.10
CA GLY A 100 64.69 -15.33 -26.45
C GLY A 100 65.41 -14.19 -25.73
N LEU A 101 64.78 -13.52 -24.77
CA LEU A 101 65.37 -12.42 -23.99
C LEU A 101 65.99 -12.92 -22.67
N GLU A 102 66.98 -12.19 -22.17
CA GLU A 102 67.67 -12.48 -20.91
C GLU A 102 67.04 -11.80 -19.70
N TYR A 103 66.86 -12.57 -18.63
CA TYR A 103 66.27 -12.15 -17.37
C TYR A 103 67.09 -12.65 -16.19
N VAL A 104 67.09 -11.89 -15.10
CA VAL A 104 67.75 -12.26 -13.85
C VAL A 104 66.71 -12.40 -12.74
N VAL A 105 66.48 -13.63 -12.30
CA VAL A 105 65.61 -13.97 -11.19
C VAL A 105 66.44 -13.89 -9.91
N VAL A 106 66.09 -12.97 -9.00
CA VAL A 106 66.87 -12.65 -7.81
C VAL A 106 66.07 -12.99 -6.56
N LYS A 107 66.47 -14.07 -5.87
CA LYS A 107 65.82 -14.53 -4.64
C LYS A 107 66.73 -14.33 -3.41
N PRO A 108 66.48 -13.29 -2.59
CA PRO A 108 67.21 -13.11 -1.34
C PRO A 108 66.75 -14.11 -0.27
N ILE A 109 67.66 -14.49 0.63
CA ILE A 109 67.32 -15.29 1.83
C ILE A 109 66.49 -14.47 2.84
N SER A 110 66.69 -13.14 2.84
CA SER A 110 65.93 -12.17 3.60
C SER A 110 65.84 -10.88 2.79
N GLY A 111 64.65 -10.55 2.31
CA GLY A 111 64.39 -9.44 1.39
C GLY A 111 63.26 -9.77 0.42
N GLU A 112 63.11 -8.94 -0.61
CA GLU A 112 62.02 -9.04 -1.58
C GLU A 112 62.45 -9.84 -2.83
N TYR A 113 61.62 -10.80 -3.23
CA TYR A 113 61.83 -11.62 -4.43
C TYR A 113 61.54 -10.79 -5.69
N ARG A 114 62.38 -10.85 -6.73
CA ARG A 114 62.22 -10.00 -7.92
C ARG A 114 62.76 -10.62 -9.21
N VAL A 115 62.26 -10.12 -10.34
CA VAL A 115 62.76 -10.42 -11.69
C VAL A 115 63.26 -9.13 -12.34
N LEU A 116 64.46 -9.18 -12.91
CA LEU A 116 65.11 -8.07 -13.59
C LEU A 116 65.28 -8.38 -15.09
N SER A 117 65.16 -7.37 -15.93
CA SER A 117 65.47 -7.39 -17.35
C SER A 117 66.50 -6.31 -17.70
N GLN A 118 66.92 -6.23 -18.96
CA GLN A 118 67.80 -5.15 -19.43
C GLN A 118 67.19 -3.74 -19.30
N ILE A 119 65.85 -3.64 -19.25
CA ILE A 119 65.11 -2.37 -19.17
C ILE A 119 64.61 -2.02 -17.76
N GLY A 120 64.83 -2.90 -16.76
CA GLY A 120 64.43 -2.65 -15.37
C GLY A 120 63.76 -3.84 -14.69
N GLN A 121 63.13 -3.58 -13.54
CA GLN A 121 62.46 -4.58 -12.70
C GLN A 121 61.05 -4.88 -13.23
N LEU A 122 60.75 -6.16 -13.46
CA LEU A 122 59.50 -6.60 -14.10
C LEU A 122 58.46 -7.15 -13.13
N ALA A 123 58.90 -7.87 -12.10
CA ALA A 123 58.03 -8.48 -11.09
C ALA A 123 58.67 -8.39 -9.71
N VAL A 124 57.84 -8.23 -8.67
CA VAL A 124 58.26 -8.02 -7.28
C VAL A 124 57.31 -8.73 -6.34
N GLY A 125 57.86 -9.39 -5.32
CA GLY A 125 57.09 -10.17 -4.37
C GLY A 125 56.80 -11.59 -4.89
N THR A 126 56.46 -12.47 -3.96
CA THR A 126 56.41 -13.91 -4.27
C THR A 126 55.32 -14.27 -5.27
N SER A 127 54.13 -13.64 -5.25
CA SER A 127 53.06 -13.98 -6.20
C SER A 127 53.46 -13.57 -7.61
N ASP A 128 53.71 -12.27 -7.83
CA ASP A 128 54.00 -11.69 -9.14
C ASP A 128 55.21 -12.33 -9.82
N VAL A 129 56.26 -12.66 -9.05
CA VAL A 129 57.43 -13.34 -9.61
C VAL A 129 57.11 -14.76 -10.04
N LEU A 130 56.29 -15.50 -9.28
CA LEU A 130 55.93 -16.86 -9.67
C LEU A 130 54.97 -16.87 -10.86
N ASP A 131 54.02 -15.92 -10.92
CA ASP A 131 53.15 -15.73 -12.09
C ASP A 131 54.00 -15.40 -13.32
N TRP A 132 54.96 -14.48 -13.20
CA TRP A 132 55.88 -14.14 -14.29
C TRP A 132 56.71 -15.35 -14.74
N ILE A 133 57.25 -16.14 -13.81
CA ILE A 133 58.01 -17.35 -14.12
C ILE A 133 57.15 -18.34 -14.91
N VAL A 134 55.90 -18.55 -14.48
CA VAL A 134 54.97 -19.47 -15.15
C VAL A 134 54.64 -19.00 -16.56
N GLU A 135 54.29 -17.74 -16.72
CA GLU A 135 53.89 -17.15 -18.01
C GLU A 135 55.07 -17.17 -19.00
N ASN A 136 56.26 -16.77 -18.56
CA ASN A 136 57.38 -16.48 -19.46
C ASN A 136 58.38 -17.65 -19.60
N LEU A 137 58.50 -18.53 -18.60
CA LEU A 137 59.41 -19.68 -18.65
C LEU A 137 58.70 -21.00 -18.97
N PHE A 138 57.39 -21.11 -18.73
CA PHE A 138 56.62 -22.35 -18.89
C PHE A 138 55.36 -22.24 -19.77
N ASP A 139 55.16 -21.10 -20.46
CA ASP A 139 54.03 -20.84 -21.38
C ASP A 139 52.65 -21.14 -20.76
N ASP A 140 52.42 -20.80 -19.47
CA ASP A 140 51.18 -21.04 -18.71
C ASP A 140 50.73 -22.52 -18.62
N LYS A 141 51.61 -23.47 -18.95
CA LYS A 141 51.29 -24.91 -18.87
C LYS A 141 51.16 -25.41 -17.43
N ILE A 142 51.73 -24.67 -16.47
CA ILE A 142 51.81 -25.03 -15.06
C ILE A 142 51.31 -23.86 -14.20
N ARG A 143 50.90 -24.10 -12.95
CA ARG A 143 50.51 -23.03 -12.02
C ARG A 143 51.62 -22.68 -11.03
N PRO A 144 51.66 -21.47 -10.46
CA PRO A 144 52.65 -21.07 -9.45
C PRO A 144 52.79 -22.04 -8.27
N GLN A 145 51.68 -22.61 -7.79
CA GLN A 145 51.67 -23.53 -6.65
C GLN A 145 52.24 -24.93 -7.02
N GLU A 146 52.36 -25.22 -8.31
CA GLU A 146 52.84 -26.51 -8.83
C GLU A 146 54.36 -26.53 -9.04
N LEU A 147 55.00 -25.35 -9.16
CA LEU A 147 56.44 -25.21 -9.42
C LEU A 147 57.31 -26.07 -8.50
N ALA A 148 57.04 -26.05 -7.19
CA ALA A 148 57.80 -26.82 -6.22
C ALA A 148 57.62 -28.34 -6.38
N SER A 149 56.41 -28.79 -6.72
CA SER A 149 56.10 -30.21 -6.93
C SER A 149 56.71 -30.71 -8.24
N ILE A 150 56.67 -29.88 -9.29
CA ILE A 150 57.29 -30.19 -10.59
C ILE A 150 58.80 -30.28 -10.46
N PHE A 151 59.42 -29.40 -9.67
CA PHE A 151 60.84 -29.50 -9.38
C PHE A 151 61.15 -30.82 -8.65
N GLN A 152 60.49 -31.10 -7.54
CA GLN A 152 60.75 -32.29 -6.74
C GLN A 152 60.56 -33.61 -7.51
N ASN A 153 59.52 -33.70 -8.34
CA ASN A 153 59.09 -34.96 -8.93
C ASN A 153 59.59 -35.15 -10.37
N THR A 154 59.93 -34.07 -11.06
CA THR A 154 60.11 -34.08 -12.52
C THR A 154 61.42 -33.39 -12.94
N VAL A 155 61.69 -32.13 -12.54
CA VAL A 155 62.82 -31.33 -13.07
C VAL A 155 64.11 -31.44 -12.26
N GLY A 156 64.03 -31.40 -10.93
CA GLY A 156 65.18 -31.34 -10.02
C GLY A 156 65.04 -32.36 -8.90
N VAL A 157 65.45 -33.58 -9.19
CA VAL A 157 65.27 -34.73 -8.30
C VAL A 157 66.37 -34.72 -7.23
N PRO A 158 66.02 -34.54 -5.94
CA PRO A 158 67.01 -34.62 -4.87
C PRO A 158 67.65 -36.01 -4.77
N GLN A 159 68.88 -36.07 -4.28
CA GLN A 159 69.57 -37.33 -3.99
C GLN A 159 68.68 -38.33 -3.23
N GLY A 160 68.56 -39.56 -3.76
CA GLY A 160 67.81 -40.66 -3.13
C GLY A 160 66.30 -40.67 -3.34
N THR A 161 65.70 -39.72 -4.05
CA THR A 161 64.24 -39.66 -4.29
C THR A 161 63.81 -40.12 -5.68
N PHE A 162 64.74 -40.54 -6.55
CA PHE A 162 64.43 -41.04 -7.90
C PHE A 162 63.43 -42.19 -7.91
N THR A 163 63.52 -43.08 -6.93
CA THR A 163 62.66 -44.29 -6.87
C THR A 163 61.48 -44.14 -5.93
N SER A 164 61.40 -43.09 -5.10
CA SER A 164 60.48 -43.04 -3.95
C SER A 164 59.00 -43.01 -4.34
N ALA A 165 58.62 -42.23 -5.35
CA ALA A 165 57.24 -42.12 -5.83
C ALA A 165 56.71 -43.44 -6.41
N PHE A 166 57.59 -44.24 -7.03
CA PHE A 166 57.24 -45.51 -7.66
C PHE A 166 57.15 -46.68 -6.67
N ARG A 167 57.80 -46.55 -5.49
CA ARG A 167 57.72 -47.52 -4.37
C ARG A 167 56.45 -47.39 -3.53
N LEU A 168 55.63 -46.36 -3.76
CA LEU A 168 54.36 -46.20 -3.06
C LEU A 168 53.37 -47.31 -3.43
N THR A 169 52.47 -47.64 -2.49
CA THR A 169 51.34 -48.52 -2.77
C THR A 169 50.35 -47.86 -3.73
N ALA A 170 49.45 -48.64 -4.35
CA ALA A 170 48.60 -48.18 -5.46
C ALA A 170 47.81 -46.89 -5.16
N ALA A 171 47.18 -46.75 -3.98
CA ALA A 171 46.33 -45.58 -3.70
C ALA A 171 47.11 -44.26 -3.49
N PRO A 172 48.18 -44.22 -2.66
CA PRO A 172 49.04 -43.04 -2.55
C PRO A 172 49.75 -42.68 -3.87
N ARG A 173 50.23 -43.68 -4.62
CA ARG A 173 50.85 -43.49 -5.94
C ARG A 173 49.87 -42.87 -6.92
N LYS A 174 48.64 -43.41 -6.97
CA LYS A 174 47.56 -42.87 -7.80
C LYS A 174 47.25 -41.42 -7.48
N LYS A 175 47.14 -41.09 -6.19
CA LYS A 175 46.91 -39.70 -5.77
C LYS A 175 48.06 -38.76 -6.17
N GLU A 176 49.30 -39.21 -6.10
CA GLU A 176 50.47 -38.41 -6.48
C GLU A 176 50.51 -38.14 -7.99
N PHE A 177 50.32 -39.16 -8.82
CA PHE A 177 50.34 -39.01 -10.29
C PHE A 177 49.06 -38.42 -10.88
N ASP A 178 47.87 -38.67 -10.32
CA ASP A 178 46.62 -37.99 -10.73
C ASP A 178 46.77 -36.46 -10.61
N ARG A 179 47.45 -36.01 -9.55
CA ARG A 179 47.76 -34.58 -9.32
C ARG A 179 48.81 -34.05 -10.29
N ILE A 180 49.82 -34.85 -10.66
CA ILE A 180 50.81 -34.48 -11.67
C ILE A 180 50.15 -34.35 -13.06
N LEU A 181 49.19 -35.23 -13.37
CA LEU A 181 48.45 -35.25 -14.64
C LEU A 181 47.22 -34.34 -14.67
N LYS A 182 46.89 -33.66 -13.57
CA LYS A 182 45.71 -32.75 -13.42
C LYS A 182 44.36 -33.42 -13.70
N VAL A 183 44.25 -34.73 -13.46
CA VAL A 183 42.98 -35.47 -13.65
C VAL A 183 42.07 -35.29 -12.43
N ASP A 184 42.64 -34.96 -11.27
CA ASP A 184 41.92 -34.69 -10.03
C ASP A 184 41.00 -33.45 -10.11
N GLU A 185 41.32 -32.47 -10.97
CA GLU A 185 40.49 -31.27 -11.18
C GLU A 185 39.09 -31.61 -11.70
N TYR A 186 38.98 -32.59 -12.60
CA TYR A 186 37.69 -33.06 -13.10
C TYR A 186 36.84 -33.66 -12.00
N ARG A 187 37.48 -34.38 -11.07
CA ARG A 187 36.80 -34.96 -9.91
C ARG A 187 36.34 -33.87 -8.95
N THR A 188 37.16 -32.86 -8.69
CA THR A 188 36.77 -31.71 -7.87
C THR A 188 35.60 -30.94 -8.49
N ALA A 189 35.64 -30.69 -9.80
CA ALA A 189 34.53 -30.05 -10.52
C ALA A 189 33.25 -30.90 -10.48
N PHE A 190 33.39 -32.22 -10.63
CA PHE A 190 32.30 -33.16 -10.43
C PHE A 190 31.75 -33.07 -9.01
N ASP A 191 32.56 -33.16 -7.97
CA ASP A 191 32.08 -33.15 -6.58
C ASP A 191 31.38 -31.82 -6.24
N ASN A 192 31.94 -30.68 -6.66
CA ASN A 192 31.37 -29.34 -6.42
C ASN A 192 29.98 -29.15 -7.05
N LEU A 193 29.76 -29.66 -8.26
CA LEU A 193 28.45 -29.60 -8.92
C LEU A 193 27.38 -30.40 -8.16
N SER A 194 27.76 -31.27 -7.22
CA SER A 194 26.80 -32.10 -6.48
C SER A 194 26.04 -31.24 -5.48
N ASP A 195 26.73 -30.28 -4.88
CA ASP A 195 26.12 -29.41 -3.89
C ASP A 195 25.23 -28.37 -4.58
N VAL A 196 25.64 -27.89 -5.76
CA VAL A 196 24.78 -27.05 -6.61
C VAL A 196 23.50 -27.79 -6.99
N ALA A 197 23.60 -29.05 -7.45
CA ALA A 197 22.43 -29.86 -7.79
C ALA A 197 21.47 -30.06 -6.60
N LYS A 198 22.00 -30.28 -5.39
CA LYS A 198 21.18 -30.39 -4.16
C LYS A 198 20.46 -29.08 -3.83
N ILE A 199 21.11 -27.93 -3.97
CA ILE A 199 20.49 -26.62 -3.73
C ILE A 199 19.30 -26.43 -4.67
N VAL A 200 19.51 -26.61 -5.98
CA VAL A 200 18.45 -26.48 -6.99
C VAL A 200 17.31 -27.46 -6.73
N LYS A 201 17.63 -28.70 -6.33
CA LYS A 201 16.62 -29.70 -5.98
C LYS A 201 15.77 -29.29 -4.77
N ASN A 202 16.39 -28.76 -3.71
CA ASN A 202 15.64 -28.28 -2.55
C ASN A 202 14.70 -27.11 -2.92
N GLU A 203 15.16 -26.20 -3.80
CA GLU A 203 14.32 -25.11 -4.29
C GLU A 203 13.12 -25.64 -5.11
N ILE A 204 13.34 -26.66 -5.95
CA ILE A 204 12.26 -27.35 -6.69
C ILE A 204 11.26 -27.95 -5.70
N ASP A 205 11.73 -28.69 -4.69
CA ASP A 205 10.87 -29.33 -3.68
C ASP A 205 10.03 -28.29 -2.91
N ASP A 206 10.59 -27.12 -2.61
CA ASP A 206 9.87 -26.04 -1.91
C ASP A 206 8.86 -25.32 -2.82
N LEU A 207 9.20 -25.10 -4.09
CA LEU A 207 8.25 -24.58 -5.09
C LEU A 207 7.09 -25.56 -5.31
N ASP A 208 7.37 -26.86 -5.38
CA ASP A 208 6.35 -27.90 -5.55
C ASP A 208 5.42 -27.98 -4.34
N LYS A 209 5.92 -27.84 -3.12
CA LYS A 209 5.08 -27.76 -1.91
C LYS A 209 4.11 -26.58 -1.98
N ARG A 210 4.60 -25.37 -2.28
CA ARG A 210 3.76 -24.17 -2.42
C ARG A 210 2.74 -24.31 -3.54
N HIS A 211 3.14 -24.86 -4.68
CA HIS A 211 2.23 -25.15 -5.79
C HIS A 211 1.11 -26.11 -5.35
N HIS A 212 1.41 -27.14 -4.56
CA HIS A 212 0.41 -28.05 -4.01
C HIS A 212 -0.55 -27.38 -3.01
N GLU A 213 -0.03 -26.50 -2.14
CA GLU A 213 -0.85 -25.71 -1.22
C GLU A 213 -1.85 -24.82 -1.99
N LEU A 214 -1.37 -24.07 -2.99
CA LEU A 214 -2.23 -23.22 -3.84
C LEU A 214 -3.20 -24.05 -4.69
N LYS A 215 -2.83 -25.25 -5.11
CA LYS A 215 -3.74 -26.17 -5.80
C LYS A 215 -4.93 -26.57 -4.92
N GLY A 216 -4.70 -26.76 -3.62
CA GLY A 216 -5.78 -27.00 -2.65
C GLY A 216 -6.71 -25.79 -2.52
N SER A 217 -6.14 -24.60 -2.32
CA SER A 217 -6.89 -23.35 -2.15
C SER A 217 -7.67 -22.92 -3.41
N THR A 218 -7.24 -23.36 -4.60
CA THR A 218 -7.90 -23.02 -5.88
C THR A 218 -8.89 -24.08 -6.37
N ALA A 219 -9.11 -25.17 -5.63
CA ALA A 219 -9.98 -26.28 -6.05
C ALA A 219 -11.46 -25.87 -6.21
N ASN A 220 -11.94 -24.94 -5.39
CA ASN A 220 -13.34 -24.51 -5.39
C ASN A 220 -13.66 -23.43 -6.45
N TYR A 221 -12.70 -23.01 -7.27
CA TYR A 221 -12.91 -21.96 -8.28
C TYR A 221 -14.07 -22.27 -9.23
N GLY A 222 -14.20 -23.52 -9.69
CA GLY A 222 -15.27 -23.93 -10.60
C GLY A 222 -16.67 -23.77 -10.00
N GLU A 223 -16.84 -24.14 -8.72
CA GLU A 223 -18.09 -23.99 -8.00
C GLU A 223 -18.42 -22.51 -7.75
N LEU A 224 -17.42 -21.74 -7.33
CA LEU A 224 -17.56 -20.31 -7.06
C LEU A 224 -17.98 -19.53 -8.32
N LYS A 225 -17.36 -19.85 -9.47
CA LYS A 225 -17.68 -19.25 -10.77
C LYS A 225 -19.10 -19.60 -11.23
N ALA A 226 -19.54 -20.84 -11.02
CA ALA A 226 -20.92 -21.25 -11.33
C ALA A 226 -21.95 -20.49 -10.46
N ARG A 227 -21.68 -20.35 -9.15
CA ARG A 227 -22.52 -19.57 -8.23
C ARG A 227 -22.59 -18.09 -8.62
N PHE A 228 -21.46 -17.48 -8.97
CA PHE A 228 -21.41 -16.10 -9.45
C PHE A 228 -22.26 -15.90 -10.70
N GLY A 229 -22.12 -16.78 -11.70
CA GLY A 229 -22.94 -16.73 -12.92
C GLY A 229 -24.45 -16.87 -12.64
N HIS A 230 -24.83 -17.70 -11.67
CA HIS A 230 -26.22 -17.84 -11.24
C HIS A 230 -26.77 -16.56 -10.59
N GLU A 231 -26.01 -15.94 -9.67
CA GLU A 231 -26.44 -14.71 -9.00
C GLU A 231 -26.52 -13.51 -9.96
N ILE A 232 -25.61 -13.38 -10.94
CA ILE A 232 -25.74 -12.39 -12.02
C ILE A 232 -27.08 -12.51 -12.73
N GLY A 233 -27.48 -13.75 -13.08
CA GLY A 233 -28.76 -14.02 -13.73
C GLY A 233 -29.94 -13.57 -12.88
N ARG A 234 -29.87 -13.76 -11.56
CA ARG A 234 -30.90 -13.33 -10.61
C ARG A 234 -30.98 -11.81 -10.46
N VAL A 235 -29.85 -11.13 -10.30
CA VAL A 235 -29.78 -9.65 -10.26
C VAL A 235 -30.45 -9.08 -11.51
N SER A 236 -30.02 -9.56 -12.69
CA SER A 236 -30.53 -9.13 -14.00
C SER A 236 -32.03 -9.37 -14.17
N LYS A 237 -32.59 -10.42 -13.54
CA LYS A 237 -34.02 -10.69 -13.55
C LYS A 237 -34.78 -9.72 -12.64
N ILE A 238 -34.33 -9.54 -11.40
CA ILE A 238 -35.01 -8.64 -10.44
C ILE A 238 -34.92 -7.18 -10.89
N GLN A 239 -33.80 -6.76 -11.49
CA GLN A 239 -33.66 -5.40 -12.02
C GLN A 239 -34.72 -5.11 -13.09
N ARG A 240 -34.97 -6.05 -14.02
CA ARG A 240 -36.05 -5.92 -15.01
C ARG A 240 -37.43 -5.80 -14.37
N GLU A 241 -37.71 -6.61 -13.34
CA GLU A 241 -38.98 -6.53 -12.59
C GLU A 241 -39.13 -5.16 -11.87
N ILE A 242 -38.04 -4.61 -11.33
CA ILE A 242 -38.00 -3.27 -10.72
C ILE A 242 -38.30 -2.19 -11.77
N ASP A 243 -37.70 -2.26 -12.95
CA ASP A 243 -37.87 -1.28 -14.01
C ASP A 243 -39.32 -1.27 -14.53
N GLU A 244 -39.91 -2.45 -14.74
CA GLU A 244 -41.31 -2.60 -15.14
C GLU A 244 -42.27 -2.05 -14.07
N LEU A 245 -42.07 -2.40 -12.80
CA LEU A 245 -42.88 -1.90 -11.68
C LEU A 245 -42.74 -0.38 -11.52
N THR A 246 -41.53 0.16 -11.68
CA THR A 246 -41.28 1.61 -11.59
C THR A 246 -42.04 2.36 -12.69
N LYS A 247 -42.02 1.84 -13.93
CA LYS A 247 -42.79 2.41 -15.05
C LYS A 247 -44.30 2.36 -14.78
N HIS A 248 -44.80 1.25 -14.25
CA HIS A 248 -46.23 1.12 -13.92
C HIS A 248 -46.65 2.07 -12.79
N LEU A 249 -45.82 2.22 -11.75
CA LEU A 249 -46.05 3.15 -10.66
C LEU A 249 -46.05 4.61 -11.11
N ALA A 250 -45.16 4.99 -12.03
CA ALA A 250 -45.16 6.34 -12.59
C ALA A 250 -46.50 6.66 -13.29
N GLN A 251 -47.04 5.70 -14.06
CA GLN A 251 -48.34 5.86 -14.71
C GLN A 251 -49.50 5.96 -13.71
N LEU A 252 -49.48 5.14 -12.66
CA LEU A 252 -50.48 5.20 -11.58
C LEU A 252 -50.35 6.49 -10.76
N GLY A 253 -49.14 6.99 -10.54
CA GLY A 253 -48.85 8.24 -9.83
C GLY A 253 -49.44 9.45 -10.55
N ILE A 254 -49.19 9.58 -11.86
CA ILE A 254 -49.79 10.64 -12.67
C ILE A 254 -51.33 10.61 -12.57
N LYS A 255 -51.94 9.42 -12.72
CA LYS A 255 -53.39 9.27 -12.60
C LYS A 255 -53.90 9.60 -11.19
N LYS A 256 -53.17 9.23 -10.15
CA LYS A 256 -53.51 9.55 -8.75
C LYS A 256 -53.46 11.05 -8.52
N ASP A 257 -52.41 11.73 -8.97
CA ASP A 257 -52.21 13.17 -8.74
C ASP A 257 -53.26 14.00 -9.50
N ASP A 258 -53.60 13.63 -10.73
CA ASP A 258 -54.66 14.28 -11.50
C ASP A 258 -56.04 14.14 -10.83
N LEU A 259 -56.37 12.94 -10.35
CA LEU A 259 -57.60 12.72 -9.58
C LEU A 259 -57.55 13.39 -8.20
N GLY A 260 -56.38 13.46 -7.57
CA GLY A 260 -56.16 14.15 -6.30
C GLY A 260 -56.42 15.66 -6.40
N LYS A 261 -55.90 16.33 -7.43
CA LYS A 261 -56.19 17.74 -7.72
C LYS A 261 -57.68 18.00 -7.93
N LYS A 262 -58.37 17.09 -8.61
CA LYS A 262 -59.84 17.17 -8.77
C LYS A 262 -60.55 17.03 -7.43
N LYS A 263 -60.12 16.10 -6.56
CA LYS A 263 -60.68 15.91 -5.22
C LYS A 263 -60.46 17.15 -4.34
N GLU A 264 -59.26 17.72 -4.33
CA GLU A 264 -58.94 18.96 -3.61
C GLU A 264 -59.79 20.13 -4.11
N SER A 265 -59.98 20.26 -5.43
CA SER A 265 -60.86 21.28 -6.00
C SER A 265 -62.32 21.07 -5.55
N ILE A 266 -62.83 19.84 -5.59
CA ILE A 266 -64.18 19.51 -5.10
C ILE A 266 -64.33 19.84 -3.62
N ASP A 267 -63.37 19.45 -2.78
CA ASP A 267 -63.41 19.69 -1.33
C ASP A 267 -63.28 21.18 -0.99
N SER A 268 -62.48 21.94 -1.74
CA SER A 268 -62.38 23.40 -1.58
C SER A 268 -63.70 24.11 -1.91
N ILE A 269 -64.36 23.74 -3.02
CA ILE A 269 -65.67 24.28 -3.41
C ILE A 269 -66.73 23.92 -2.36
N ARG A 270 -66.69 22.69 -1.79
CA ARG A 270 -67.59 22.29 -0.70
C ARG A 270 -67.40 23.14 0.56
N LEU A 271 -66.15 23.38 0.97
CA LEU A 271 -65.84 24.22 2.13
C LEU A 271 -66.29 25.67 1.92
N GLU A 272 -66.16 26.20 0.70
CA GLU A 272 -66.65 27.54 0.35
C GLU A 272 -68.18 27.61 0.38
N ILE A 273 -68.88 26.60 -0.14
CA ILE A 273 -70.34 26.47 -0.02
C ILE A 273 -70.76 26.42 1.46
N GLU A 274 -70.16 25.55 2.28
CA GLU A 274 -70.47 25.46 3.72
C GLU A 274 -70.20 26.77 4.47
N LYS A 275 -69.21 27.54 4.02
CA LYS A 275 -68.94 28.87 4.57
C LYS A 275 -70.03 29.86 4.14
N LEU A 276 -70.38 29.90 2.85
CA LEU A 276 -71.43 30.79 2.34
C LEU A 276 -72.79 30.48 2.96
N GLU A 277 -73.15 29.22 3.14
CA GLU A 277 -74.39 28.81 3.81
C GLU A 277 -74.42 29.27 5.27
N ARG A 278 -73.30 29.19 5.98
CA ARG A 278 -73.16 29.74 7.34
C ARG A 278 -73.29 31.26 7.36
N ASP A 279 -72.58 31.95 6.46
CA ASP A 279 -72.62 33.40 6.33
C ASP A 279 -74.04 33.88 6.01
N VAL A 280 -74.76 33.21 5.10
CA VAL A 280 -76.17 33.49 4.78
C VAL A 280 -77.04 33.29 6.02
N LYS A 281 -76.88 32.17 6.75
CA LYS A 281 -77.66 31.90 7.97
C LYS A 281 -77.42 32.94 9.07
N ASP A 282 -76.20 33.44 9.21
CA ASP A 282 -75.90 34.50 10.18
C ASP A 282 -76.43 35.87 9.72
N LEU A 283 -76.33 36.20 8.42
CA LEU A 283 -76.95 37.38 7.84
C LEU A 283 -78.49 37.35 7.96
N GLU A 284 -79.12 36.18 7.83
CA GLU A 284 -80.56 36.00 8.07
C GLU A 284 -80.94 36.31 9.53
N LYS A 285 -80.14 35.88 10.51
CA LYS A 285 -80.35 36.28 11.92
C LYS A 285 -80.19 37.79 12.11
N HIS A 286 -79.21 38.39 11.43
CA HIS A 286 -79.00 39.84 11.47
C HIS A 286 -80.18 40.58 10.84
N LEU A 287 -80.75 40.05 9.74
CA LEU A 287 -81.94 40.59 9.10
C LEU A 287 -83.16 40.51 10.04
N VAL A 288 -83.35 39.40 10.74
CA VAL A 288 -84.43 39.26 11.75
C VAL A 288 -84.27 40.32 12.85
N THR A 289 -83.06 40.53 13.33
CA THR A 289 -82.76 41.53 14.35
C THR A 289 -82.99 42.95 13.83
N ALA A 290 -82.54 43.25 12.61
CA ALA A 290 -82.74 44.54 11.95
C ALA A 290 -84.22 44.82 11.66
N LYS A 291 -85.00 43.81 11.24
CA LYS A 291 -86.46 43.92 11.07
C LYS A 291 -87.15 44.21 12.39
N LYS A 292 -86.76 43.53 13.48
CA LYS A 292 -87.29 43.80 14.82
C LYS A 292 -86.98 45.23 15.28
N GLN A 293 -85.76 45.72 15.07
CA GLN A 293 -85.39 47.11 15.37
C GLN A 293 -86.17 48.13 14.51
N LEU A 294 -86.45 47.79 13.25
CA LEU A 294 -87.30 48.62 12.38
C LEU A 294 -88.75 48.65 12.86
N GLU A 295 -89.31 47.52 13.27
CA GLU A 295 -90.66 47.45 13.87
C GLU A 295 -90.75 48.26 15.17
N GLU A 296 -89.76 48.14 16.06
CA GLU A 296 -89.68 48.91 17.30
C GLU A 296 -89.53 50.43 17.03
N ALA A 297 -88.78 50.82 16.00
CA ALA A 297 -88.63 52.22 15.59
C ALA A 297 -89.92 52.79 14.97
N ILE A 298 -90.65 52.02 14.16
CA ILE A 298 -91.96 52.40 13.60
C ILE A 298 -93.01 52.51 14.71
N ALA A 299 -93.01 51.59 15.68
CA ALA A 299 -93.88 51.67 16.85
C ALA A 299 -93.61 52.90 17.72
N ALA A 300 -92.32 53.28 17.87
CA ALA A 300 -91.94 54.51 18.57
C ALA A 300 -92.36 55.78 17.81
N GLU A 301 -92.32 55.79 16.47
CA GLU A 301 -92.80 56.89 15.63
C GLU A 301 -94.30 57.14 15.81
N ASN A 302 -95.12 56.08 15.85
CA ASN A 302 -96.56 56.19 16.12
C ASN A 302 -96.87 56.76 17.52
N VAL A 303 -96.08 56.41 18.54
CA VAL A 303 -96.24 56.93 19.92
C VAL A 303 -95.88 58.43 20.01
N LEU A 304 -94.95 58.92 19.19
CA LEU A 304 -94.62 60.35 19.14
C LEU A 304 -95.73 61.19 18.51
N GLU A 305 -96.41 60.66 17.49
CA GLU A 305 -97.54 61.34 16.85
C GLU A 305 -98.74 61.42 17.82
N GLU A 306 -98.96 60.39 18.66
CA GLU A 306 -100.04 60.36 19.67
C GLU A 306 -99.80 61.26 20.90
N THR A 307 -98.57 61.64 21.23
CA THR A 307 -98.22 62.39 22.46
C THR A 307 -97.77 63.84 22.22
N LYS A 308 -97.83 64.29 20.97
CA LYS A 308 -97.31 65.58 20.47
C LYS A 308 -97.98 66.82 21.07
N GLU A 309 -99.30 66.81 21.21
CA GLU A 309 -100.08 67.98 21.67
C GLU A 309 -99.88 68.25 23.18
N LEU A 310 -99.74 67.20 24.00
CA LEU A 310 -99.57 67.32 25.46
C LEU A 310 -98.16 67.81 25.87
N LYS A 311 -97.14 67.61 25.02
CA LYS A 311 -95.77 68.11 25.23
C LYS A 311 -95.69 69.64 25.13
N GLU A 312 -96.46 70.27 24.24
CA GLU A 312 -96.45 71.73 24.09
C GLU A 312 -97.12 72.45 25.27
N GLU A 313 -98.02 71.77 25.99
CA GLU A 313 -98.70 72.28 27.18
C GLU A 313 -97.81 72.24 28.43
N TYR A 314 -97.00 71.18 28.60
CA TYR A 314 -96.00 71.07 29.68
C TYR A 314 -94.91 72.15 29.59
N LEU A 315 -94.40 72.44 28.39
CA LEU A 315 -93.34 73.44 28.15
C LEU A 315 -93.79 74.89 28.41
N LYS A 316 -95.08 75.22 28.23
CA LYS A 316 -95.63 76.55 28.57
C LYS A 316 -95.76 76.79 30.08
N SER A 317 -96.02 75.75 30.86
CA SER A 317 -96.13 75.82 32.32
C SER A 317 -94.77 75.83 33.02
N HIS A 318 -93.76 75.14 32.47
CA HIS A 318 -92.39 75.14 32.98
C HIS A 318 -91.73 76.54 32.93
N ASN A 319 -91.90 77.28 31.82
CA ASN A 319 -91.37 78.64 31.67
C ASN A 319 -92.02 79.69 32.59
N LYS A 320 -93.18 79.40 33.20
CA LYS A 320 -93.79 80.26 34.24
C LYS A 320 -93.23 80.02 35.64
N LEU A 321 -92.61 78.85 35.89
CA LEU A 321 -92.04 78.48 37.18
C LEU A 321 -90.65 79.11 37.41
N GLU A 322 -89.86 79.29 36.35
CA GLU A 322 -88.52 79.91 36.38
C GLU A 322 -88.55 81.42 36.76
N GLY A 323 -89.69 82.10 36.58
CA GLY A 323 -89.88 83.50 36.99
C GLY A 323 -90.11 83.72 38.51
N LEU A 324 -90.45 82.67 39.28
CA LEU A 324 -90.76 82.75 40.72
C LEU A 324 -89.53 82.53 41.64
N GLU A 325 -88.37 82.17 41.10
CA GLU A 325 -87.13 81.93 41.87
C GLU A 325 -86.46 83.21 42.41
N GLY A 326 -86.78 84.38 41.85
CA GLY A 326 -86.28 85.68 42.32
C GLY A 326 -86.90 86.16 43.65
N GLU A 327 -88.13 85.76 43.96
CA GLU A 327 -88.83 86.13 45.21
C GLU A 327 -88.48 85.16 46.37
N LYS A 328 -88.15 83.90 46.05
CA LYS A 328 -87.73 82.85 47.02
C LYS A 328 -86.44 83.20 47.80
N LYS A 329 -85.46 83.86 47.18
CA LYS A 329 -84.19 84.28 47.82
C LYS A 329 -84.35 85.34 48.92
N LYS A 330 -85.45 86.11 48.94
CA LYS A 330 -85.74 87.09 50.02
C LYS A 330 -86.45 86.44 51.22
N ARG A 331 -87.32 85.45 51.00
CA ARG A 331 -87.96 84.64 52.05
C ARG A 331 -86.95 83.84 52.87
N ASP A 332 -85.98 83.21 52.20
CA ASP A 332 -85.05 82.29 52.86
C ASP A 332 -84.10 83.01 53.86
N ARG A 333 -83.85 84.31 53.66
CA ARG A 333 -83.05 85.16 54.58
C ARG A 333 -83.77 85.50 55.90
N LEU A 334 -85.10 85.59 55.89
CA LEU A 334 -85.94 85.82 57.09
C LEU A 334 -86.22 84.49 57.84
N ASN A 335 -86.26 83.37 57.12
CA ASN A 335 -86.46 82.03 57.70
C ASN A 335 -85.24 81.52 58.48
N GLU A 336 -84.03 81.93 58.08
CA GLU A 336 -82.76 81.60 58.77
C GLU A 336 -82.63 82.26 60.16
N GLN A 337 -83.29 83.41 60.38
CA GLN A 337 -83.36 84.08 61.69
C GLN A 337 -84.41 83.45 62.63
N ARG A 338 -85.49 82.87 62.10
CA ARG A 338 -86.50 82.10 62.86
C ARG A 338 -85.93 80.78 63.42
N LEU A 339 -85.22 80.02 62.59
CA LEU A 339 -84.69 78.69 62.94
C LEU A 339 -83.66 78.72 64.10
N LYS A 340 -82.93 79.82 64.28
CA LYS A 340 -82.01 80.00 65.43
C LYS A 340 -82.73 80.17 66.77
N GLN A 341 -83.93 80.78 66.78
CA GLN A 341 -84.72 80.99 67.99
C GLN A 341 -85.49 79.70 68.39
N GLU A 342 -85.97 78.92 67.41
CA GLU A 342 -86.62 77.62 67.64
C GLU A 342 -85.65 76.54 68.18
N GLY A 343 -84.34 76.67 67.92
CA GLY A 343 -83.31 75.76 68.41
C GLY A 343 -83.00 75.88 69.91
N LYS A 344 -83.17 77.05 70.53
CA LYS A 344 -82.92 77.26 71.96
C LYS A 344 -84.02 76.68 72.86
N ILE A 345 -85.28 76.75 72.41
CA ILE A 345 -86.44 76.25 73.17
C ILE A 345 -86.43 74.71 73.27
N LYS A 346 -86.03 73.99 72.20
CA LYS A 346 -85.96 72.52 72.19
C LYS A 346 -84.85 71.93 73.07
N GLN A 347 -83.84 72.71 73.43
CA GLN A 347 -82.68 72.23 74.19
C GLN A 347 -82.96 72.20 75.71
N MET A 348 -83.90 72.99 76.20
CA MET A 348 -84.27 73.10 77.62
C MET A 348 -85.37 72.11 78.07
N GLU A 349 -86.14 71.54 77.13
CA GLU A 349 -87.18 70.52 77.42
C GLU A 349 -86.63 69.11 77.72
N LEU A 350 -85.39 68.78 77.32
CA LEU A 350 -84.89 67.39 77.35
C LEU A 350 -84.00 67.05 78.57
N GLU A 351 -83.33 68.02 79.20
CA GLU A 351 -82.37 67.79 80.29
C GLU A 351 -83.00 67.56 81.68
N LEU A 352 -84.28 67.90 81.87
CA LEU A 352 -84.93 67.97 83.19
C LEU A 352 -85.29 66.64 83.86
N GLU A 353 -85.37 65.54 83.11
CA GLU A 353 -86.09 64.37 83.60
C GLU A 353 -85.19 63.34 84.32
N LYS A 354 -83.95 63.04 83.91
CA LYS A 354 -83.41 61.69 84.27
C LYS A 354 -81.95 61.56 84.64
N LYS A 355 -81.29 62.66 85.00
CA LYS A 355 -79.95 62.56 85.58
C LYS A 355 -79.86 62.44 87.11
N LYS A 356 -80.88 62.56 87.95
CA LYS A 356 -80.55 62.97 89.34
C LYS A 356 -79.78 62.02 90.24
N THR A 357 -79.45 60.77 89.92
CA THR A 357 -78.59 60.04 90.88
C THR A 357 -77.82 58.85 90.30
N LEU A 358 -77.90 58.59 89.00
CA LEU A 358 -77.22 57.46 88.35
C LEU A 358 -75.90 57.87 87.67
N SER A 359 -75.70 59.18 87.62
CA SER A 359 -74.62 59.83 86.89
C SER A 359 -73.28 59.75 87.62
N GLU A 360 -73.24 59.52 88.94
CA GLU A 360 -72.00 59.70 89.70
C GLU A 360 -71.11 58.44 89.75
N GLU A 361 -71.65 57.22 89.67
CA GLU A 361 -70.84 55.98 89.63
C GLU A 361 -70.38 55.59 88.21
N LEU A 362 -71.08 56.01 87.16
CA LEU A 362 -70.74 55.73 85.75
C LEU A 362 -69.62 56.61 85.18
N GLU A 363 -69.44 57.82 85.71
CA GLU A 363 -68.45 58.78 85.20
C GLU A 363 -67.00 58.38 85.53
N ASN A 364 -66.77 57.67 86.65
CA ASN A 364 -65.44 57.24 87.07
C ASN A 364 -64.90 56.03 86.28
N HIS A 365 -65.75 55.08 85.88
CA HIS A 365 -65.35 53.95 85.02
C HIS A 365 -65.24 54.34 83.53
N ARG A 366 -65.99 55.34 83.07
CA ARG A 366 -65.93 55.83 81.68
C ARG A 366 -64.66 56.63 81.36
N LYS A 367 -64.06 57.32 82.33
CA LYS A 367 -62.79 58.06 82.12
C LYS A 367 -61.59 57.13 81.88
N ASN A 368 -61.49 56.01 82.60
CA ASN A 368 -60.37 55.07 82.43
C ASN A 368 -60.42 54.27 81.10
N LEU A 369 -61.61 54.08 80.50
CA LEU A 369 -61.75 53.36 79.22
C LEU A 369 -61.35 54.24 78.01
N CYS A 370 -61.55 55.56 78.10
CA CYS A 370 -61.32 56.50 76.99
C CYS A 370 -59.82 56.82 76.76
N GLU A 371 -58.96 56.62 77.75
CA GLU A 371 -57.50 56.84 77.62
C GLU A 371 -56.76 55.67 76.96
N ILE A 372 -57.30 54.44 77.00
CA ILE A 372 -56.62 53.22 76.49
C ILE A 372 -57.03 52.88 75.05
N GLU A 373 -58.23 53.29 74.62
CA GLU A 373 -58.83 52.95 73.32
C GLU A 373 -58.02 53.37 72.07
N PRO A 374 -57.31 54.53 72.06
CA PRO A 374 -56.46 54.91 70.92
C PRO A 374 -55.21 54.01 70.77
N LEU A 375 -54.59 53.62 71.88
CA LEU A 375 -53.31 52.88 71.90
C LEU A 375 -53.47 51.42 71.46
N VAL A 376 -54.63 50.80 71.70
CA VAL A 376 -54.95 49.44 71.21
C VAL A 376 -55.10 49.39 69.69
N LYS A 377 -55.67 50.44 69.08
CA LYS A 377 -55.78 50.54 67.62
C LYS A 377 -54.40 50.70 66.97
N GLU A 378 -53.54 51.53 67.55
CA GLU A 378 -52.18 51.77 67.07
C GLU A 378 -51.31 50.50 67.12
N GLN A 379 -51.37 49.72 68.21
CA GLN A 379 -50.63 48.45 68.32
C GLN A 379 -51.04 47.42 67.25
N LYS A 380 -52.36 47.24 67.01
CA LYS A 380 -52.88 46.26 66.02
C LYS A 380 -52.66 46.66 64.55
N GLU A 381 -52.32 47.91 64.30
CA GLU A 381 -52.02 48.44 62.96
C GLU A 381 -50.53 48.27 62.63
N ILE A 382 -49.64 48.54 63.58
CA ILE A 382 -48.18 48.34 63.42
C ILE A 382 -47.84 46.85 63.28
N GLU A 383 -48.43 45.95 64.08
CA GLU A 383 -48.20 44.50 63.97
C GLU A 383 -48.65 43.91 62.61
N ARG A 384 -49.66 44.52 61.98
CA ARG A 384 -50.14 44.13 60.64
C ARG A 384 -49.16 44.56 59.55
N GLU A 385 -48.59 45.76 59.66
CA GLU A 385 -47.57 46.24 58.72
C GLU A 385 -46.25 45.47 58.86
N ILE A 386 -45.84 45.07 60.07
CA ILE A 386 -44.65 44.21 60.27
C ILE A 386 -44.78 42.89 59.48
N LYS A 387 -45.92 42.20 59.58
CA LYS A 387 -46.16 40.95 58.81
C LYS A 387 -46.12 41.17 57.29
N ASN A 388 -46.61 42.32 56.82
CA ASN A 388 -46.59 42.67 55.40
C ASN A 388 -45.15 42.88 54.90
N VAL A 389 -44.30 43.54 55.69
CA VAL A 389 -42.89 43.76 55.38
C VAL A 389 -42.09 42.45 55.40
N GLU A 390 -42.36 41.54 56.34
CA GLU A 390 -41.74 40.20 56.38
C GLU A 390 -42.05 39.35 55.12
N GLU A 391 -43.26 39.47 54.57
CA GLU A 391 -43.64 38.76 53.33
C GLU A 391 -42.91 39.33 52.11
N GLN A 392 -42.67 40.64 52.06
CA GLN A 392 -41.88 41.27 50.99
C GLN A 392 -40.41 40.82 51.03
N MET A 393 -39.82 40.69 52.22
CA MET A 393 -38.42 40.26 52.39
C MET A 393 -38.17 38.86 51.78
N ARG A 394 -39.06 37.89 52.05
CA ARG A 394 -38.97 36.53 51.49
C ARG A 394 -39.06 36.50 49.95
N LYS A 395 -39.84 37.39 49.34
CA LYS A 395 -39.98 37.48 47.88
C LYS A 395 -38.74 38.10 47.23
N ILE A 396 -38.06 39.02 47.93
CA ILE A 396 -36.86 39.68 47.44
C ILE A 396 -35.64 38.75 47.53
N ASP A 397 -35.51 37.97 48.60
CA ASP A 397 -34.42 37.01 48.75
C ASP A 397 -34.45 35.93 47.64
N SER A 398 -35.63 35.44 47.26
CA SER A 398 -35.76 34.48 46.16
C SER A 398 -35.41 35.11 44.80
N LEU A 399 -35.85 36.35 44.54
CA LEU A 399 -35.49 37.11 43.34
C LEU A 399 -33.98 37.40 43.27
N GLN A 400 -33.31 37.69 44.39
CA GLN A 400 -31.86 37.91 44.43
C GLN A 400 -31.08 36.63 44.08
N SER A 401 -31.51 35.47 44.57
CA SER A 401 -30.90 34.18 44.21
C SER A 401 -31.03 33.88 42.72
N ASP A 402 -32.23 34.08 42.15
CA ASP A 402 -32.51 33.89 40.72
C ASP A 402 -31.63 34.79 39.83
N ILE A 403 -31.49 36.07 40.19
CA ILE A 403 -30.66 37.04 39.46
C ILE A 403 -29.18 36.61 39.49
N SER A 404 -28.67 36.15 40.64
CA SER A 404 -27.29 35.65 40.77
C SER A 404 -27.02 34.47 39.83
N ASP A 405 -27.93 33.50 39.76
CA ASP A 405 -27.75 32.32 38.91
C ASP A 405 -27.87 32.64 37.42
N LEU A 406 -28.77 33.56 37.04
CA LEU A 406 -28.87 34.04 35.66
C LEU A 406 -27.65 34.87 35.23
N LYS A 407 -27.03 35.64 36.13
CA LYS A 407 -25.75 36.34 35.84
C LYS A 407 -24.63 35.35 35.51
N LYS A 408 -24.48 34.26 36.27
CA LYS A 408 -23.49 33.21 35.98
C LYS A 408 -23.74 32.56 34.61
N LYS A 409 -25.00 32.25 34.29
CA LYS A 409 -25.40 31.69 32.98
C LYS A 409 -25.17 32.66 31.83
N THR A 410 -25.30 33.97 32.05
CA THR A 410 -25.05 35.00 31.04
C THR A 410 -23.56 35.09 30.68
N VAL A 411 -22.66 35.05 31.68
CA VAL A 411 -21.20 35.02 31.45
C VAL A 411 -20.79 33.75 30.69
N LEU A 412 -21.39 32.61 31.02
CA LEU A 412 -21.17 31.36 30.29
C LEU A 412 -21.64 31.45 28.83
N PHE A 413 -22.81 32.03 28.58
CA PHE A 413 -23.33 32.27 27.22
C PHE A 413 -22.40 33.16 26.39
N GLU A 414 -21.87 34.23 26.97
CA GLU A 414 -20.91 35.14 26.30
C GLU A 414 -19.58 34.44 25.99
N THR A 415 -19.09 33.61 26.90
CA THR A 415 -17.86 32.83 26.70
C THR A 415 -18.04 31.84 25.54
N LEU A 416 -19.11 31.03 25.58
CA LEU A 416 -19.42 30.05 24.53
C LEU A 416 -19.71 30.71 23.17
N SER A 417 -20.33 31.90 23.15
CA SER A 417 -20.57 32.65 21.91
C SER A 417 -19.26 33.15 21.28
N ASN A 418 -18.31 33.60 22.10
CA ASN A 418 -16.98 34.02 21.62
C ASN A 418 -16.16 32.84 21.10
N ASP A 419 -16.22 31.69 21.77
CA ASP A 419 -15.54 30.47 21.34
C ASP A 419 -16.15 29.92 20.03
N LEU A 420 -17.48 29.97 19.88
CA LEU A 420 -18.16 29.63 18.63
C LEU A 420 -17.66 30.51 17.48
N ARG A 421 -17.59 31.83 17.68
CA ARG A 421 -17.10 32.77 16.67
C ARG A 421 -15.65 32.45 16.24
N ARG A 422 -14.76 32.18 17.21
CA ARG A 422 -13.36 31.81 16.93
C ARG A 422 -13.26 30.51 16.12
N LEU A 423 -14.07 29.51 16.45
CA LEU A 423 -14.10 28.23 15.73
C LEU A 423 -14.69 28.37 14.33
N GLU A 424 -15.69 29.23 14.14
CA GLU A 424 -16.25 29.54 12.81
C GLU A 424 -15.25 30.31 11.93
N GLU A 425 -14.50 31.25 12.50
CA GLU A 425 -13.39 31.94 11.82
C GLU A 425 -12.28 30.94 11.42
N ALA A 426 -11.87 30.06 12.33
CA ALA A 426 -10.90 29.00 12.03
C ALA A 426 -11.39 28.02 10.94
N ARG A 427 -12.70 27.69 10.90
CA ARG A 427 -13.27 26.87 9.81
C ARG A 427 -13.19 27.59 8.46
N LYS A 428 -13.46 28.90 8.40
CA LYS A 428 -13.32 29.69 7.16
C LYS A 428 -11.89 29.71 6.63
N GLU A 429 -10.89 29.74 7.52
CA GLU A 429 -9.47 29.67 7.14
C GLU A 429 -9.05 28.28 6.66
N ILE A 430 -9.61 27.21 7.24
CA ILE A 430 -9.28 25.82 6.88
C ILE A 430 -10.01 25.36 5.60
N GLU A 431 -11.19 25.89 5.29
CA GLU A 431 -11.98 25.52 4.11
C GLU A 431 -11.23 25.55 2.77
N PRO A 432 -10.46 26.60 2.41
CA PRO A 432 -9.67 26.60 1.18
C PRO A 432 -8.57 25.54 1.18
N LEU A 433 -7.96 25.23 2.33
CA LEU A 433 -6.92 24.20 2.45
C LEU A 433 -7.48 22.79 2.25
N VAL A 434 -8.72 22.52 2.71
CA VAL A 434 -9.42 21.26 2.43
C VAL A 434 -9.74 21.12 0.93
N LYS A 435 -10.08 22.22 0.26
CA LYS A 435 -10.30 22.22 -1.20
C LYS A 435 -9.01 21.94 -1.96
N GLU A 436 -7.90 22.56 -1.57
CA GLU A 436 -6.57 22.31 -2.15
C GLU A 436 -6.13 20.86 -1.92
N GLN A 437 -6.27 20.31 -0.70
CA GLN A 437 -5.98 18.90 -0.40
C GLN A 437 -6.75 17.96 -1.34
N LYS A 438 -8.07 18.15 -1.49
CA LYS A 438 -8.91 17.30 -2.36
C LYS A 438 -8.62 17.44 -3.85
N GLU A 439 -8.04 18.56 -4.27
CA GLU A 439 -7.61 18.75 -5.66
C GLU A 439 -6.31 17.99 -5.92
N ILE A 440 -5.31 18.12 -5.02
CA ILE A 440 -4.04 17.40 -5.13
C ILE A 440 -4.25 15.88 -5.01
N GLU A 441 -5.09 15.41 -4.08
CA GLU A 441 -5.41 13.97 -3.95
C GLU A 441 -6.09 13.39 -5.21
N ARG A 442 -6.90 14.21 -5.92
CA ARG A 442 -7.48 13.80 -7.21
C ARG A 442 -6.41 13.73 -8.31
N GLU A 443 -5.46 14.66 -8.32
CA GLU A 443 -4.33 14.62 -9.24
C GLU A 443 -3.43 13.41 -8.98
N ILE A 444 -3.10 13.12 -7.71
CA ILE A 444 -2.33 11.93 -7.32
C ILE A 444 -3.01 10.66 -7.84
N LYS A 445 -4.32 10.48 -7.61
CA LYS A 445 -5.07 9.33 -8.15
C LYS A 445 -5.00 9.23 -9.68
N SER A 446 -5.07 10.36 -10.37
CA SER A 446 -4.93 10.39 -11.83
C SER A 446 -3.53 9.97 -12.27
N VAL A 447 -2.48 10.36 -11.53
CA VAL A 447 -1.09 10.00 -11.83
C VAL A 447 -0.83 8.52 -11.51
N GLU A 448 -1.37 7.99 -10.41
CA GLU A 448 -1.30 6.56 -10.06
C GLU A 448 -1.93 5.66 -11.13
N GLU A 449 -3.05 6.08 -11.72
CA GLU A 449 -3.70 5.33 -12.79
C GLU A 449 -2.86 5.33 -14.07
N GLN A 450 -2.24 6.46 -14.42
CA GLN A 450 -1.28 6.52 -15.51
C GLN A 450 -0.05 5.65 -15.25
N MET A 451 0.44 5.60 -13.99
CA MET A 451 1.59 4.77 -13.62
C MET A 451 1.31 3.28 -13.85
N ARG A 452 0.12 2.79 -13.46
CA ARG A 452 -0.30 1.39 -13.70
C ARG A 452 -0.35 1.05 -15.19
N GLU A 453 -0.88 1.94 -16.01
CA GLU A 453 -0.93 1.75 -17.46
C GLU A 453 0.46 1.70 -18.10
N ILE A 454 1.37 2.55 -17.62
CA ILE A 454 2.76 2.62 -18.09
C ILE A 454 3.57 1.40 -17.64
N GLU A 455 3.40 0.92 -16.42
CA GLU A 455 4.04 -0.31 -15.93
C GLU A 455 3.64 -1.52 -16.77
N SER A 456 2.34 -1.63 -17.09
CA SER A 456 1.82 -2.67 -17.99
C SER A 456 2.45 -2.57 -19.39
N LEU A 457 2.48 -1.36 -19.98
CA LEU A 457 3.12 -1.13 -21.29
C LEU A 457 4.63 -1.41 -21.27
N GLN A 458 5.34 -1.10 -20.17
CA GLN A 458 6.77 -1.41 -20.03
C GLN A 458 7.03 -2.91 -20.00
N SER A 459 6.20 -3.67 -19.29
CA SER A 459 6.26 -5.14 -19.28
C SER A 459 6.03 -5.71 -20.68
N ASP A 460 4.99 -5.24 -21.38
CA ASP A 460 4.68 -5.67 -22.76
C ASP A 460 5.85 -5.40 -23.72
N ILE A 461 6.47 -4.21 -23.64
CA ILE A 461 7.62 -3.83 -24.46
C ILE A 461 8.83 -4.75 -24.19
N SER A 462 9.07 -5.09 -22.92
CA SER A 462 10.16 -6.01 -22.54
C SER A 462 9.97 -7.39 -23.15
N ASP A 463 8.77 -7.97 -22.99
CA ASP A 463 8.41 -9.29 -23.54
C ASP A 463 8.51 -9.31 -25.07
N LEU A 464 8.06 -8.25 -25.74
CA LEU A 464 8.13 -8.13 -27.20
C LEU A 464 9.58 -7.97 -27.70
N LYS A 465 10.47 -7.31 -26.94
CA LYS A 465 11.90 -7.23 -27.27
C LYS A 465 12.56 -8.61 -27.23
N GLU A 466 12.30 -9.40 -26.19
CA GLU A 466 12.83 -10.78 -26.10
C GLU A 466 12.33 -11.65 -27.25
N LYS A 467 11.04 -11.57 -27.57
CA LYS A 467 10.45 -12.29 -28.71
C LYS A 467 11.03 -11.83 -30.07
N THR A 468 11.41 -10.55 -30.20
CA THR A 468 12.05 -10.03 -31.41
C THR A 468 13.45 -10.62 -31.58
N VAL A 469 14.25 -10.69 -30.51
CA VAL A 469 15.57 -11.34 -30.52
C VAL A 469 15.45 -12.83 -30.88
N LEU A 470 14.45 -13.51 -30.33
CA LEU A 470 14.16 -14.90 -30.66
C LEU A 470 13.80 -15.07 -32.14
N PHE A 471 12.96 -14.20 -32.70
CA PHE A 471 12.59 -14.19 -34.11
C PHE A 471 13.82 -14.01 -35.02
N GLU A 472 14.72 -13.08 -34.70
CA GLU A 472 15.95 -12.84 -35.46
C GLU A 472 16.89 -14.06 -35.42
N THR A 473 17.02 -14.68 -34.25
CA THR A 473 17.84 -15.89 -34.07
C THR A 473 17.31 -17.05 -34.90
N LEU A 474 16.00 -17.34 -34.79
CA LEU A 474 15.33 -18.40 -35.56
C LEU A 474 15.38 -18.15 -37.07
N SER A 475 15.26 -16.89 -37.50
CA SER A 475 15.39 -16.50 -38.91
C SER A 475 16.81 -16.80 -39.43
N SER A 476 17.84 -16.54 -38.61
CA SER A 476 19.22 -16.85 -38.98
C SER A 476 19.48 -18.36 -39.07
N ASP A 477 18.90 -19.14 -38.17
CA ASP A 477 19.03 -20.59 -38.14
C ASP A 477 18.29 -21.25 -39.31
N LEU A 478 17.10 -20.75 -39.66
CA LEU A 478 16.36 -21.19 -40.84
C LEU A 478 17.21 -21.02 -42.10
N ARG A 479 17.82 -19.84 -42.28
CA ARG A 479 18.67 -19.54 -43.44
C ARG A 479 19.88 -20.49 -43.52
N ARG A 480 20.55 -20.73 -42.38
CA ARG A 480 21.68 -21.69 -42.31
C ARG A 480 21.25 -23.11 -42.68
N LEU A 481 20.09 -23.56 -42.22
CA LEU A 481 19.58 -24.89 -42.52
C LEU A 481 19.15 -25.03 -43.99
N GLU A 482 18.58 -23.99 -44.59
CA GLU A 482 18.24 -23.95 -46.01
C GLU A 482 19.50 -23.99 -46.90
N GLU A 483 20.55 -23.26 -46.53
CA GLU A 483 21.86 -23.31 -47.19
C GLU A 483 22.48 -24.71 -47.08
N ALA A 484 22.51 -25.29 -45.88
CA ALA A 484 22.98 -26.67 -45.67
C ALA A 484 22.16 -27.71 -46.45
N ARG A 485 20.85 -27.49 -46.60
CA ARG A 485 19.97 -28.36 -47.40
C ARG A 485 20.33 -28.33 -48.89
N LYS A 486 20.62 -27.14 -49.44
CA LYS A 486 21.07 -26.98 -50.84
C LYS A 486 22.39 -27.72 -51.11
N GLU A 487 23.31 -27.73 -50.14
CA GLU A 487 24.59 -28.44 -50.27
C GLU A 487 24.43 -29.97 -50.24
N ILE A 488 23.44 -30.49 -49.51
CA ILE A 488 23.20 -31.94 -49.38
C ILE A 488 22.43 -32.50 -50.59
N GLU A 489 21.60 -31.70 -51.26
CA GLU A 489 20.77 -32.13 -52.40
C GLU A 489 21.55 -32.85 -53.54
N PRO A 490 22.70 -32.35 -54.04
CA PRO A 490 23.48 -33.06 -55.04
C PRO A 490 24.07 -34.38 -54.51
N LEU A 491 24.37 -34.47 -53.21
CA LEU A 491 24.90 -35.69 -52.59
C LEU A 491 23.84 -36.81 -52.51
N VAL A 492 22.57 -36.46 -52.27
CA VAL A 492 21.45 -37.42 -52.31
C VAL A 492 21.27 -37.99 -53.71
N LYS A 493 21.26 -37.14 -54.74
CA LYS A 493 21.18 -37.57 -56.14
C LYS A 493 22.37 -38.47 -56.54
N GLY A 494 23.56 -38.14 -56.05
CA GLY A 494 24.76 -38.98 -56.25
C GLY A 494 24.65 -40.35 -55.56
N ALA A 495 24.11 -40.40 -54.33
CA ALA A 495 23.90 -41.65 -53.60
C ALA A 495 22.84 -42.55 -54.26
N GLU A 496 21.76 -41.98 -54.79
CA GLU A 496 20.74 -42.73 -55.54
C GLU A 496 21.32 -43.40 -56.79
N GLU A 497 22.15 -42.67 -57.55
CA GLU A 497 22.77 -43.20 -58.77
C GLU A 497 23.79 -44.30 -58.45
N LEU A 498 24.64 -44.11 -57.43
CA LEU A 498 25.52 -45.17 -56.92
C LEU A 498 24.73 -46.39 -56.42
N GLY A 499 23.56 -46.17 -55.81
CA GLY A 499 22.63 -47.23 -55.41
C GLY A 499 22.12 -48.06 -56.61
N ARG A 500 21.75 -47.41 -57.71
CA ARG A 500 21.36 -48.10 -58.96
C ARG A 500 22.52 -48.88 -59.57
N GLN A 501 23.71 -48.28 -59.62
CA GLN A 501 24.92 -48.94 -60.11
C GLN A 501 25.25 -50.17 -59.27
N LYS A 502 25.21 -50.06 -57.94
CA LYS A 502 25.38 -51.18 -57.01
C LYS A 502 24.43 -52.33 -57.34
N GLN A 503 23.15 -52.03 -57.56
CA GLN A 503 22.13 -53.02 -57.88
C GLN A 503 22.41 -53.71 -59.23
N MET A 504 22.81 -52.94 -60.24
CA MET A 504 23.15 -53.49 -61.56
C MET A 504 24.39 -54.39 -61.51
N VAL A 505 25.44 -53.99 -60.80
CA VAL A 505 26.67 -54.79 -60.62
C VAL A 505 26.38 -56.04 -59.77
N ALA A 506 25.52 -55.94 -58.76
CA ALA A 506 25.08 -57.09 -57.96
C ALA A 506 24.32 -58.14 -58.77
N VAL A 507 23.44 -57.72 -59.69
CA VAL A 507 22.74 -58.63 -60.62
C VAL A 507 23.71 -59.30 -61.58
N LYS A 508 24.67 -58.56 -62.16
CA LYS A 508 25.71 -59.15 -63.01
C LYS A 508 26.55 -60.17 -62.25
N LYS A 509 26.96 -59.84 -61.02
CA LYS A 509 27.72 -60.73 -60.13
C LYS A 509 26.95 -62.03 -59.86
N SER A 510 25.65 -61.97 -59.53
CA SER A 510 24.86 -63.17 -59.27
C SER A 510 24.70 -64.03 -60.54
N GLY A 511 24.47 -63.40 -61.69
CA GLY A 511 24.43 -64.10 -62.98
C GLY A 511 25.75 -64.81 -63.31
N THR A 512 26.89 -64.16 -63.10
CA THR A 512 28.22 -64.76 -63.31
C THR A 512 28.50 -65.88 -62.32
N GLN A 513 28.07 -65.77 -61.06
CA GLN A 513 28.16 -66.87 -60.09
C GLN A 513 27.35 -68.10 -60.52
N GLU A 514 26.13 -67.90 -61.02
CA GLU A 514 25.28 -68.98 -61.50
C GLU A 514 25.87 -69.62 -62.77
N ARG A 515 26.45 -68.81 -63.67
CA ARG A 515 27.19 -69.29 -64.84
C ARG A 515 28.40 -70.15 -64.43
N ILE A 516 29.18 -69.73 -63.43
CA ILE A 516 30.31 -70.50 -62.88
C ILE A 516 29.82 -71.84 -62.30
N LYS A 517 28.70 -71.86 -61.55
CA LYS A 517 28.12 -73.11 -61.05
C LYS A 517 27.72 -74.06 -62.19
N GLY A 518 27.09 -73.52 -63.25
CA GLY A 518 26.75 -74.29 -64.45
C GLY A 518 27.97 -74.87 -65.16
N ILE A 519 29.03 -74.07 -65.32
CA ILE A 519 30.31 -74.53 -65.92
C ILE A 519 30.95 -75.63 -65.05
N ARG A 520 30.96 -75.49 -63.72
CA ARG A 520 31.48 -76.52 -62.78
C ARG A 520 30.69 -77.82 -62.87
N LYS A 521 29.36 -77.74 -62.98
CA LYS A 521 28.49 -78.91 -63.17
C LYS A 521 28.82 -79.63 -64.48
N ASN A 522 28.87 -78.90 -65.59
CA ASN A 522 29.18 -79.46 -66.91
C ASN A 522 30.61 -80.05 -66.97
N LYS A 523 31.59 -79.42 -66.31
CA LYS A 523 32.95 -79.96 -66.17
C LYS A 523 32.94 -81.31 -65.45
N LYS A 524 32.17 -81.44 -64.37
CA LYS A 524 32.04 -82.68 -63.59
C LYS A 524 31.34 -83.79 -64.37
N GLU A 525 30.38 -83.44 -65.21
CA GLU A 525 29.62 -84.39 -66.05
C GLU A 525 30.42 -84.88 -67.28
N THR A 526 31.48 -84.17 -67.69
CA THR A 526 32.26 -84.47 -68.92
C THR A 526 33.69 -84.96 -68.66
N GLY A 527 34.21 -84.76 -67.45
CA GLY A 527 35.64 -84.90 -67.10
C GLY A 527 36.23 -86.31 -67.20
N GLU A 528 35.43 -87.38 -67.18
CA GLU A 528 35.93 -88.76 -67.25
C GLU A 528 35.67 -89.47 -68.59
N THR A 529 34.77 -88.96 -69.45
CA THR A 529 34.32 -89.65 -70.67
C THR A 529 34.58 -88.89 -71.98
N ASN A 530 34.91 -87.60 -71.90
CA ASN A 530 35.12 -86.70 -73.05
C ASN A 530 33.93 -86.71 -74.05
N GLN A 531 32.70 -86.90 -73.53
CA GLN A 531 31.44 -86.89 -74.27
C GLN A 531 30.79 -85.50 -74.25
N CYS A 532 30.07 -85.14 -75.32
CA CYS A 532 29.41 -83.85 -75.42
C CYS A 532 28.28 -83.69 -74.37
N PRO A 533 28.27 -82.64 -73.54
CA PRO A 533 27.28 -82.45 -72.47
C PRO A 533 25.87 -82.06 -72.96
N ILE A 534 25.68 -81.84 -74.27
CA ILE A 534 24.41 -81.43 -74.87
C ILE A 534 23.83 -82.55 -75.78
N LEU A 535 24.68 -83.45 -76.28
CA LEU A 535 24.31 -84.50 -77.24
C LEU A 535 24.94 -85.83 -76.82
N GLU A 536 24.12 -86.82 -76.45
CA GLU A 536 24.58 -88.14 -76.02
C GLU A 536 25.38 -88.85 -77.12
N GLY A 537 26.57 -89.38 -76.77
CA GLY A 537 27.35 -90.29 -77.61
C GLY A 537 28.26 -89.68 -78.69
N VAL A 538 28.35 -88.34 -78.81
CA VAL A 538 29.15 -87.68 -79.87
C VAL A 538 30.45 -87.10 -79.32
N LYS A 539 31.60 -87.49 -79.91
CA LYS A 539 32.90 -86.82 -79.70
C LYS A 539 32.97 -85.55 -80.56
N CYS A 540 33.18 -84.41 -79.92
CA CYS A 540 33.23 -83.12 -80.62
C CYS A 540 34.59 -82.93 -81.31
N ALA A 541 34.60 -82.75 -82.63
CA ALA A 541 35.84 -82.56 -83.40
C ALA A 541 36.55 -81.22 -83.12
N ALA A 542 35.84 -80.25 -82.52
CA ALA A 542 36.36 -78.91 -82.24
C ALA A 542 37.00 -78.75 -80.85
N VAL A 543 36.90 -79.75 -79.96
CA VAL A 543 37.41 -79.68 -78.59
C VAL A 543 38.20 -80.96 -78.28
N THR A 544 39.51 -80.83 -78.06
CA THR A 544 40.42 -81.96 -77.78
C THR A 544 40.26 -82.51 -76.35
N SER A 545 39.91 -81.65 -75.39
CA SER A 545 39.65 -81.97 -73.98
C SER A 545 38.55 -81.06 -73.43
N PHE A 546 37.39 -81.62 -73.10
CA PHE A 546 36.31 -80.85 -72.47
C PHE A 546 36.70 -80.34 -71.08
N SER A 547 37.58 -81.06 -70.37
CA SER A 547 38.10 -80.60 -69.07
C SER A 547 38.85 -79.28 -69.22
N ASP A 548 39.79 -79.19 -70.17
CA ASP A 548 40.61 -77.99 -70.40
C ASP A 548 39.76 -76.83 -70.93
N TYR A 549 38.82 -77.11 -71.84
CA TYR A 549 37.86 -76.12 -72.33
C TYR A 549 37.01 -75.50 -71.21
N PHE A 550 36.48 -76.33 -70.29
CA PHE A 550 35.70 -75.84 -69.17
C PHE A 550 36.58 -75.19 -68.08
N GLU A 551 37.84 -75.62 -67.92
CA GLU A 551 38.85 -74.98 -67.05
C GLU A 551 39.12 -73.53 -67.50
N GLU A 552 39.36 -73.33 -68.80
CA GLU A 552 39.59 -72.02 -69.39
C GLU A 552 38.36 -71.11 -69.23
N LYS A 553 37.16 -71.61 -69.54
CA LYS A 553 35.88 -70.90 -69.32
C LYS A 553 35.64 -70.55 -67.84
N LEU A 554 36.07 -71.42 -66.92
CA LEU A 554 35.99 -71.19 -65.47
C LEU A 554 36.91 -70.05 -65.06
N ASN A 555 38.17 -70.06 -65.52
CA ASN A 555 39.14 -69.00 -65.21
C ASN A 555 38.66 -67.63 -65.71
N VAL A 556 38.20 -67.54 -66.96
CA VAL A 556 37.64 -66.31 -67.52
C VAL A 556 36.45 -65.80 -66.70
N SER A 557 35.51 -66.69 -66.34
CA SER A 557 34.35 -66.30 -65.54
C SER A 557 34.72 -65.94 -64.09
N GLN A 558 35.75 -66.57 -63.53
CA GLN A 558 36.22 -66.32 -62.16
C GLN A 558 36.97 -64.98 -62.06
N GLU A 559 37.73 -64.60 -63.10
CA GLU A 559 38.30 -63.26 -63.23
C GLU A 559 37.21 -62.20 -63.35
N GLU A 560 36.20 -62.43 -64.18
CA GLU A 560 35.05 -61.54 -64.33
C GLU A 560 34.31 -61.35 -62.99
N LEU A 561 34.13 -62.44 -62.22
CA LEU A 561 33.54 -62.38 -60.88
C LEU A 561 34.40 -61.56 -59.88
N ASN A 562 35.72 -61.69 -59.95
CA ASN A 562 36.62 -60.92 -59.09
C ASN A 562 36.61 -59.42 -59.44
N ARG A 563 36.56 -59.07 -60.74
CA ARG A 563 36.39 -57.68 -61.19
C ARG A 563 35.08 -57.08 -60.65
N LEU A 564 33.96 -57.79 -60.82
CA LEU A 564 32.65 -57.35 -60.32
C LEU A 564 32.61 -57.23 -58.79
N LYS A 565 33.34 -58.07 -58.05
CA LYS A 565 33.49 -57.95 -56.58
C LYS A 565 34.25 -56.69 -56.18
N ASN A 566 35.34 -56.37 -56.88
CA ASN A 566 36.13 -55.17 -56.60
C ASN A 566 35.35 -53.90 -56.95
N GLU A 567 34.61 -53.90 -58.06
CA GLU A 567 33.74 -52.81 -58.48
C GLU A 567 32.61 -52.56 -57.44
N LEU A 568 31.97 -53.64 -56.95
CA LEU A 568 31.00 -53.55 -55.86
C LEU A 568 31.60 -52.97 -54.57
N ALA A 569 32.80 -53.39 -54.20
CA ALA A 569 33.49 -52.89 -53.01
C ALA A 569 33.87 -51.40 -53.15
N GLY A 570 34.24 -50.96 -54.36
CA GLY A 570 34.47 -49.55 -54.67
C GLY A 570 33.21 -48.70 -54.48
N ILE A 571 32.10 -49.11 -55.09
CA ILE A 571 30.80 -48.44 -54.98
C ILE A 571 30.32 -48.42 -53.51
N GLU A 572 30.54 -49.49 -52.74
CA GLU A 572 30.18 -49.55 -51.33
C GLU A 572 31.02 -48.61 -50.44
N ASN A 573 32.30 -48.41 -50.77
CA ASN A 573 33.16 -47.46 -50.07
C ASN A 573 32.78 -46.01 -50.40
N GLU A 574 32.45 -45.71 -51.66
CA GLU A 574 31.95 -44.39 -52.05
C GLU A 574 30.61 -44.06 -51.38
N LEU A 575 29.67 -45.01 -51.33
CA LEU A 575 28.41 -44.84 -50.59
C LEU A 575 28.63 -44.60 -49.10
N LYS A 576 29.60 -45.28 -48.47
CA LYS A 576 29.97 -45.02 -47.07
C LYS A 576 30.60 -43.64 -46.89
N GLY A 577 31.43 -43.20 -47.83
CA GLY A 577 32.08 -41.88 -47.80
C GLY A 577 31.10 -40.70 -47.83
N LEU A 578 29.90 -40.90 -48.37
CA LEU A 578 28.85 -39.86 -48.46
C LEU A 578 28.10 -39.62 -47.13
N ASN A 579 28.30 -40.44 -46.09
CA ASN A 579 27.73 -40.26 -44.74
C ASN A 579 26.21 -40.06 -44.73
N ASP A 580 25.47 -40.94 -45.42
CA ASP A 580 23.99 -40.99 -45.44
C ASP A 580 23.34 -39.61 -45.67
N PRO A 581 23.51 -39.04 -46.88
CA PRO A 581 23.01 -37.70 -47.20
C PRO A 581 21.48 -37.62 -47.14
N GLU A 582 20.76 -38.71 -47.36
CA GLU A 582 19.30 -38.77 -47.30
C GLU A 582 18.78 -38.58 -45.86
N LYS A 583 19.41 -39.24 -44.88
CA LYS A 583 19.11 -39.05 -43.46
C LYS A 583 19.39 -37.61 -43.00
N ARG A 584 20.48 -37.00 -43.48
CA ARG A 584 20.82 -35.59 -43.19
C ARG A 584 19.80 -34.63 -43.82
N MET A 585 19.38 -34.89 -45.06
CA MET A 585 18.35 -34.12 -45.78
C MET A 585 17.00 -34.16 -45.04
N ASN A 586 16.58 -35.34 -44.58
CA ASN A 586 15.34 -35.51 -43.82
C ASN A 586 15.39 -34.78 -42.48
N LYS A 587 16.53 -34.82 -41.78
CA LYS A 587 16.73 -34.08 -40.54
C LYS A 587 16.62 -32.56 -40.76
N ASN A 588 17.33 -32.01 -41.76
CA ASN A 588 17.24 -30.58 -42.08
C ASN A 588 15.82 -30.18 -42.48
N SER A 589 15.10 -31.01 -43.25
CA SER A 589 13.73 -30.73 -43.67
C SER A 589 12.75 -30.68 -42.48
N SER A 590 12.94 -31.57 -41.50
CA SER A 590 12.22 -31.58 -40.22
C SER A 590 12.47 -30.30 -39.43
N ASP A 591 13.74 -29.92 -39.25
CA ASP A 591 14.13 -28.74 -38.48
C ASP A 591 13.68 -27.44 -39.15
N ILE A 592 13.76 -27.34 -40.48
CA ILE A 592 13.21 -26.23 -41.26
C ILE A 592 11.70 -26.10 -41.02
N SER A 593 10.95 -27.19 -41.07
CA SER A 593 9.49 -27.16 -40.88
C SER A 593 9.11 -26.70 -39.47
N ARG A 594 9.86 -27.17 -38.46
CA ARG A 594 9.69 -26.76 -37.05
C ARG A 594 9.96 -25.28 -36.85
N ILE A 595 11.10 -24.78 -37.33
CA ILE A 595 11.50 -23.37 -37.19
C ILE A 595 10.54 -22.45 -37.97
N THR A 596 10.12 -22.85 -39.17
CA THR A 596 9.11 -22.11 -39.96
C THR A 596 7.79 -21.97 -39.19
N GLY A 597 7.35 -23.03 -38.50
CA GLY A 597 6.16 -22.97 -37.64
C GLY A 597 6.33 -22.07 -36.41
N GLN A 598 7.54 -21.96 -35.85
CA GLN A 598 7.82 -21.03 -34.75
C GLN A 598 7.88 -19.58 -35.21
N LEU A 599 8.43 -19.32 -36.40
CA LEU A 599 8.51 -17.98 -37.00
C LEU A 599 7.13 -17.42 -37.39
N SER A 600 6.20 -18.27 -37.84
CA SER A 600 4.84 -17.81 -38.18
C SER A 600 4.10 -17.26 -36.96
N LEU A 601 4.28 -17.86 -35.78
CA LEU A 601 3.71 -17.41 -34.51
C LEU A 601 4.31 -16.10 -33.99
N LEU A 602 5.49 -15.72 -34.48
CA LEU A 602 6.23 -14.52 -34.06
C LEU A 602 6.24 -13.41 -35.12
N SER A 603 5.52 -13.59 -36.23
CA SER A 603 5.56 -12.72 -37.41
C SER A 603 5.18 -11.27 -37.12
N ASP A 604 4.22 -11.03 -36.22
CA ASP A 604 3.71 -9.69 -35.90
C ASP A 604 4.45 -9.00 -34.74
N VAL A 605 5.36 -9.69 -34.06
CA VAL A 605 6.01 -9.21 -32.82
C VAL A 605 6.70 -7.86 -33.02
N LYS A 606 7.35 -7.65 -34.17
CA LYS A 606 8.05 -6.40 -34.49
C LYS A 606 7.09 -5.22 -34.70
N ALA A 607 5.92 -5.47 -35.30
CA ALA A 607 4.88 -4.47 -35.48
C ALA A 607 4.21 -4.13 -34.14
N MET A 608 3.93 -5.15 -33.31
CA MET A 608 3.40 -4.96 -31.96
C MET A 608 4.36 -4.15 -31.08
N LEU A 609 5.67 -4.43 -31.15
CA LEU A 609 6.69 -3.67 -30.41
C LEU A 609 6.69 -2.19 -30.83
N GLN A 610 6.64 -1.91 -32.14
CA GLN A 610 6.56 -0.53 -32.65
C GLN A 610 5.30 0.21 -32.18
N GLU A 611 4.15 -0.46 -32.16
CA GLU A 611 2.91 0.12 -31.67
C GLU A 611 2.98 0.48 -30.17
N ARG A 612 3.55 -0.41 -29.34
CA ARG A 612 3.69 -0.19 -27.90
C ARG A 612 4.74 0.87 -27.58
N ASP A 613 5.88 0.88 -28.27
CA ASP A 613 6.89 1.93 -28.15
C ASP A 613 6.33 3.31 -28.56
N ALA A 614 5.48 3.37 -29.58
CA ALA A 614 4.81 4.61 -29.97
C ALA A 614 3.84 5.10 -28.88
N LYS A 615 3.00 4.21 -28.34
CA LYS A 615 2.12 4.54 -27.20
C LYS A 615 2.89 5.04 -25.98
N MET A 616 4.02 4.42 -25.66
CA MET A 616 4.88 4.85 -24.54
C MET A 616 5.41 6.28 -24.75
N LYS A 617 5.79 6.64 -25.98
CA LYS A 617 6.22 8.01 -26.31
C LYS A 617 5.08 9.02 -26.22
N ASP A 618 3.88 8.65 -26.65
CA ASP A 618 2.71 9.52 -26.53
C ASP A 618 2.38 9.78 -25.05
N HIS A 619 2.40 8.75 -24.20
CA HIS A 619 2.23 8.92 -22.75
C HIS A 619 3.32 9.81 -22.13
N ASP A 620 4.59 9.65 -22.54
CA ASP A 620 5.69 10.50 -22.03
C ASP A 620 5.51 11.97 -22.43
N SER A 621 5.09 12.22 -23.67
CA SER A 621 4.81 13.58 -24.17
C SER A 621 3.64 14.22 -23.42
N ILE A 622 2.52 13.50 -23.27
CA ILE A 622 1.32 14.01 -22.58
C ILE A 622 1.63 14.29 -21.11
N PHE A 623 2.34 13.38 -20.44
CA PHE A 623 2.70 13.53 -19.04
C PHE A 623 3.66 14.71 -18.82
N SER A 624 4.73 14.78 -19.62
CA SER A 624 5.73 15.84 -19.54
C SER A 624 5.13 17.22 -19.80
N GLN A 625 4.15 17.32 -20.72
CA GLN A 625 3.44 18.56 -20.98
C GLN A 625 2.54 18.98 -19.80
N LYS A 626 1.73 18.04 -19.29
CA LYS A 626 0.75 18.31 -18.23
C LYS A 626 1.41 18.65 -16.89
N TYR A 627 2.51 17.99 -16.54
CA TYR A 627 3.18 18.15 -15.24
C TYR A 627 4.54 18.84 -15.34
N SER A 628 4.75 19.63 -16.41
CA SER A 628 6.02 20.36 -16.66
C SER A 628 6.49 21.19 -15.47
N SER A 629 5.59 21.77 -14.68
CA SER A 629 5.92 22.52 -13.46
C SER A 629 6.53 21.69 -12.33
N TYR A 630 6.29 20.38 -12.30
CA TYR A 630 6.83 19.45 -11.30
C TYR A 630 8.15 18.79 -11.75
N LEU A 631 8.55 18.98 -13.01
CA LEU A 631 9.68 18.31 -13.64
C LEU A 631 10.92 19.20 -13.82
N THR A 632 10.95 20.39 -13.20
CA THR A 632 12.04 21.38 -13.38
C THR A 632 13.42 20.84 -13.02
N ASP A 633 13.50 19.89 -12.09
CA ASP A 633 14.75 19.26 -11.62
C ASP A 633 14.92 17.82 -12.15
N VAL A 634 14.17 17.42 -13.18
CA VAL A 634 14.26 16.10 -13.80
C VAL A 634 14.90 16.27 -15.18
N PRO A 635 15.98 15.52 -15.51
CA PRO A 635 16.56 15.54 -16.85
C PRO A 635 15.50 15.23 -17.93
N GLU A 636 15.54 15.94 -19.06
CA GLU A 636 14.56 15.73 -20.16
C GLU A 636 14.58 14.29 -20.71
N ASP A 637 15.74 13.63 -20.64
CA ASP A 637 16.00 12.25 -21.06
C ASP A 637 15.66 11.20 -19.98
N ALA A 638 15.19 11.61 -18.80
CA ALA A 638 14.77 10.68 -17.76
C ALA A 638 13.57 9.83 -18.23
N SER A 639 13.53 8.56 -17.79
CA SER A 639 12.41 7.70 -18.12
C SER A 639 11.09 8.25 -17.56
N LEU A 640 10.00 7.99 -18.27
CA LEU A 640 8.65 8.40 -17.84
C LEU A 640 8.31 7.90 -16.42
N SER A 641 8.77 6.72 -16.03
CA SER A 641 8.63 6.21 -14.65
C SER A 641 9.32 7.08 -13.60
N VAL A 642 10.50 7.64 -13.90
CA VAL A 642 11.23 8.56 -13.01
C VAL A 642 10.53 9.92 -12.95
N LYS A 643 10.03 10.41 -14.09
CA LYS A 643 9.23 11.64 -14.15
C LYS A 643 7.96 11.52 -13.29
N ILE A 644 7.24 10.40 -13.42
CA ILE A 644 6.05 10.10 -12.61
C ILE A 644 6.38 10.03 -11.11
N GLY A 645 7.40 9.25 -10.74
CA GLY A 645 7.78 9.09 -9.34
C GLY A 645 8.19 10.41 -8.67
N LYS A 646 8.88 11.29 -9.39
CA LYS A 646 9.26 12.62 -8.86
C LYS A 646 8.06 13.56 -8.74
N THR A 647 7.15 13.55 -9.71
CA THR A 647 5.88 14.31 -9.60
C THR A 647 5.03 13.83 -8.42
N MET A 648 4.89 12.52 -8.23
CA MET A 648 4.17 11.94 -7.09
C MET A 648 4.80 12.36 -5.77
N ALA A 649 6.12 12.25 -5.63
CA ALA A 649 6.82 12.64 -4.40
C ALA A 649 6.59 14.11 -4.02
N ILE A 650 6.62 15.03 -5.01
CA ILE A 650 6.37 16.45 -4.76
C ILE A 650 4.90 16.70 -4.38
N MET A 651 3.96 16.02 -5.03
CA MET A 651 2.53 16.13 -4.70
C MET A 651 2.22 15.58 -3.31
N GLU A 652 2.80 14.43 -2.94
CA GLU A 652 2.67 13.81 -1.61
C GLU A 652 3.28 14.69 -0.52
N GLU A 653 4.46 15.27 -0.75
CA GLU A 653 5.10 16.22 0.18
C GLU A 653 4.21 17.45 0.39
N ARG A 654 3.58 17.94 -0.68
CA ARG A 654 2.66 19.08 -0.62
C ARG A 654 1.37 18.75 0.14
N VAL A 655 0.79 17.56 -0.05
CA VAL A 655 -0.35 17.08 0.76
C VAL A 655 0.04 16.95 2.23
N HIS A 656 1.22 16.39 2.52
CA HIS A 656 1.72 16.23 3.87
C HIS A 656 1.92 17.59 4.56
N GLY A 657 2.45 18.58 3.83
CA GLY A 657 2.64 19.96 4.31
C GLY A 657 1.36 20.70 4.70
N LEU A 658 0.19 20.25 4.23
CA LEU A 658 -1.11 20.84 4.60
C LEU A 658 -1.55 20.46 6.03
N ASN A 659 -0.91 19.49 6.68
CA ASN A 659 -1.20 19.04 8.05
C ASN A 659 -2.67 18.65 8.29
N ASP A 660 -3.21 17.82 7.39
CA ASP A 660 -4.56 17.22 7.48
C ASP A 660 -5.68 18.22 7.84
N PRO A 661 -5.94 19.20 6.95
CA PRO A 661 -6.97 20.20 7.16
C PRO A 661 -8.37 19.59 7.23
N GLU A 662 -8.63 18.42 6.62
CA GLU A 662 -9.93 17.74 6.71
C GLU A 662 -10.20 17.21 8.13
N LYS A 663 -9.21 16.61 8.79
CA LYS A 663 -9.32 16.22 10.19
C LYS A 663 -9.57 17.42 11.10
N ARG A 664 -8.81 18.50 10.93
CA ARG A 664 -9.00 19.76 11.70
C ARG A 664 -10.37 20.38 11.46
N MET A 665 -10.86 20.33 10.22
CA MET A 665 -12.22 20.78 9.88
C MET A 665 -13.27 19.92 10.60
N ASN A 666 -13.12 18.61 10.64
CA ASN A 666 -14.05 17.70 11.32
C ASN A 666 -14.06 17.90 12.85
N GLU A 667 -12.88 18.08 13.46
CA GLU A 667 -12.73 18.41 14.89
C GLU A 667 -13.39 19.75 15.24
N ASN A 668 -13.20 20.79 14.42
CA ASN A 668 -13.90 22.06 14.62
C ASN A 668 -15.42 21.94 14.36
N SER A 669 -15.84 21.06 13.44
CA SER A 669 -17.27 20.84 13.13
C SER A 669 -18.03 20.20 14.30
N SER A 670 -17.41 19.21 14.95
CA SER A 670 -18.01 18.55 16.12
C SER A 670 -18.09 19.50 17.30
N GLU A 671 -17.05 20.31 17.52
CA GLU A 671 -17.00 21.28 18.61
C GLU A 671 -17.98 22.45 18.40
N VAL A 672 -18.11 22.96 17.17
CA VAL A 672 -19.15 23.92 16.78
C VAL A 672 -20.54 23.35 17.07
N SER A 673 -20.80 22.08 16.71
CA SER A 673 -22.09 21.44 16.96
C SER A 673 -22.38 21.30 18.46
N ARG A 674 -21.36 20.94 19.26
CA ARG A 674 -21.43 20.84 20.72
C ARG A 674 -21.75 22.18 21.37
N ILE A 675 -21.03 23.24 21.00
CA ILE A 675 -21.21 24.59 21.54
C ILE A 675 -22.56 25.18 21.10
N THR A 676 -22.96 24.96 19.84
CA THR A 676 -24.28 25.39 19.32
C THR A 676 -25.43 24.75 20.11
N GLY A 677 -25.32 23.46 20.45
CA GLY A 677 -26.29 22.77 21.31
C GLY A 677 -26.31 23.29 22.76
N GLN A 678 -25.19 23.77 23.29
CA GLN A 678 -25.14 24.40 24.61
C GLN A 678 -25.73 25.82 24.61
N LEU A 679 -25.51 26.59 23.54
CA LEU A 679 -26.05 27.94 23.38
C LEU A 679 -27.57 27.95 23.17
N SER A 680 -28.14 26.95 22.49
CA SER A 680 -29.59 26.84 22.31
C SER A 680 -30.34 26.62 23.64
N LEU A 681 -29.72 25.97 24.62
CA LEU A 681 -30.26 25.80 25.97
C LEU A 681 -30.16 27.07 26.84
N LEU A 682 -29.41 28.07 26.39
CA LEU A 682 -29.11 29.31 27.12
C LEU A 682 -29.67 30.57 26.42
N SER A 683 -30.42 30.42 25.32
CA SER A 683 -30.89 31.54 24.47
C SER A 683 -31.70 32.58 25.23
N ASP A 684 -32.48 32.15 26.22
CA ASP A 684 -33.46 33.01 26.91
C ASP A 684 -32.90 33.63 28.20
N VAL A 685 -31.66 33.33 28.55
CA VAL A 685 -31.03 33.73 29.83
C VAL A 685 -30.91 35.25 29.95
N LYS A 686 -30.56 35.95 28.85
CA LYS A 686 -30.38 37.41 28.85
C LYS A 686 -31.71 38.16 28.99
N ALA A 687 -32.77 37.67 28.34
CA ALA A 687 -34.12 38.21 28.48
C ALA A 687 -34.68 37.94 29.89
N GLY A 688 -34.48 36.72 30.42
CA GLY A 688 -34.90 36.34 31.76
C GLY A 688 -34.18 37.08 32.89
N LEU A 689 -32.93 37.53 32.67
CA LEU A 689 -32.18 38.39 33.59
C LEU A 689 -32.72 39.84 33.57
N GLN A 690 -32.95 40.41 32.38
CA GLN A 690 -33.50 41.77 32.23
C GLN A 690 -34.88 41.90 32.88
N GLU A 691 -35.75 40.90 32.72
CA GLU A 691 -37.08 40.90 33.33
C GLU A 691 -37.02 40.90 34.87
N ARG A 692 -36.13 40.08 35.46
CA ARG A 692 -35.98 39.97 36.92
C ARG A 692 -35.27 41.17 37.54
N ASP A 693 -34.25 41.74 36.86
CA ASP A 693 -33.59 42.98 37.28
C ASP A 693 -34.58 44.18 37.23
N ALA A 694 -35.46 44.23 36.23
CA ALA A 694 -36.53 45.25 36.16
C ALA A 694 -37.53 45.10 37.32
N LYS A 695 -38.00 43.87 37.59
CA LYS A 695 -38.87 43.57 38.74
C LYS A 695 -38.22 43.96 40.08
N MET A 696 -36.91 43.72 40.24
CA MET A 696 -36.18 44.11 41.46
C MET A 696 -36.14 45.64 41.65
N LYS A 697 -35.95 46.40 40.57
CA LYS A 697 -35.98 47.88 40.61
C LYS A 697 -37.37 48.42 40.91
N ASP A 698 -38.42 47.83 40.35
CA ASP A 698 -39.80 48.20 40.65
C ASP A 698 -40.12 47.95 42.13
N HIS A 699 -39.72 46.80 42.67
CA HIS A 699 -39.86 46.49 44.10
C HIS A 699 -39.10 47.47 45.00
N ASP A 700 -37.87 47.88 44.64
CA ASP A 700 -37.09 48.86 45.39
C ASP A 700 -37.74 50.25 45.38
N SER A 701 -38.24 50.67 44.21
CA SER A 701 -38.94 51.94 44.04
C SER A 701 -40.24 51.99 44.86
N ILE A 702 -41.07 50.96 44.78
CA ILE A 702 -42.35 50.89 45.50
C ILE A 702 -42.11 50.84 47.02
N PHE A 703 -41.13 50.05 47.47
CA PHE A 703 -40.82 49.93 48.89
C PHE A 703 -40.25 51.22 49.47
N SER A 704 -39.29 51.84 48.77
CA SER A 704 -38.67 53.10 49.19
C SER A 704 -39.68 54.24 49.24
N GLN A 705 -40.67 54.27 48.33
CA GLN A 705 -41.73 55.27 48.33
C GLN A 705 -42.70 55.08 49.51
N LYS A 706 -43.14 53.84 49.76
CA LYS A 706 -44.13 53.53 50.81
C LYS A 706 -43.59 53.70 52.24
N TYR A 707 -42.31 53.37 52.49
CA TYR A 707 -41.71 53.39 53.83
C TYR A 707 -40.64 54.47 54.01
N SER A 708 -40.65 55.51 53.17
CA SER A 708 -39.69 56.62 53.18
C SER A 708 -39.50 57.27 54.57
N SER A 709 -40.56 57.35 55.38
CA SER A 709 -40.50 57.92 56.74
C SER A 709 -39.68 57.08 57.73
N TYR A 710 -39.45 55.80 57.47
CA TYR A 710 -38.69 54.87 58.34
C TYR A 710 -37.22 54.71 57.91
N LEU A 711 -36.81 55.35 56.81
CA LEU A 711 -35.50 55.17 56.16
C LEU A 711 -34.57 56.38 56.29
N THR A 712 -34.85 57.31 57.22
CA THR A 712 -34.14 58.59 57.37
C THR A 712 -32.62 58.47 57.60
N ASP A 713 -32.17 57.34 58.15
CA ASP A 713 -30.76 57.07 58.48
C ASP A 713 -30.08 56.09 57.48
N VAL A 714 -30.74 55.77 56.36
CA VAL A 714 -30.25 54.84 55.33
C VAL A 714 -29.98 55.61 54.05
N HIS A 715 -28.78 55.46 53.48
CA HIS A 715 -28.40 56.12 52.23
C HIS A 715 -29.32 55.69 51.07
N GLU A 716 -29.65 56.60 50.15
CA GLU A 716 -30.59 56.34 49.03
C GLU A 716 -30.18 55.13 48.17
N ASP A 717 -28.88 54.91 48.02
CA ASP A 717 -28.27 53.81 47.25
C ASP A 717 -28.12 52.50 48.02
N ALA A 718 -28.59 52.41 49.27
CA ALA A 718 -28.48 51.18 50.05
C ALA A 718 -29.30 50.05 49.40
N PRO A 719 -28.80 48.79 49.42
CA PRO A 719 -29.55 47.66 48.88
C PRO A 719 -30.93 47.53 49.53
N LEU A 720 -31.95 47.16 48.75
CA LEU A 720 -33.33 47.00 49.22
C LEU A 720 -33.45 46.09 50.46
N SER A 721 -32.63 45.04 50.57
CA SER A 721 -32.58 44.17 51.75
C SER A 721 -32.15 44.91 53.03
N VAL A 722 -31.25 45.89 52.93
CA VAL A 722 -30.80 46.74 54.04
C VAL A 722 -31.88 47.76 54.41
N LYS A 723 -32.56 48.34 53.41
CA LYS A 723 -33.70 49.24 53.62
C LYS A 723 -34.83 48.51 54.37
N ILE A 724 -35.20 47.30 53.95
CA ILE A 724 -36.23 46.48 54.61
C ILE A 724 -35.85 46.15 56.06
N GLY A 725 -34.61 45.69 56.28
CA GLY A 725 -34.12 45.35 57.61
C GLY A 725 -34.16 46.53 58.58
N LYS A 726 -33.87 47.75 58.12
CA LYS A 726 -33.96 48.95 58.96
C LYS A 726 -35.40 49.32 59.29
N THR A 727 -36.32 49.23 58.33
CA THR A 727 -37.75 49.49 58.54
C THR A 727 -38.33 48.54 59.60
N MET A 728 -37.99 47.24 59.55
CA MET A 728 -38.42 46.26 60.56
C MET A 728 -37.89 46.61 61.96
N GLU A 729 -36.60 46.95 62.07
CA GLU A 729 -35.97 47.30 63.35
C GLU A 729 -36.66 48.51 64.03
N VAL A 730 -37.10 49.50 63.25
CA VAL A 730 -37.79 50.70 63.76
C VAL A 730 -39.22 50.36 64.20
N MET A 731 -39.96 49.57 63.42
CA MET A 731 -41.34 49.19 63.75
C MET A 731 -41.41 48.28 64.99
N GLU A 732 -40.49 47.33 65.14
CA GLU A 732 -40.43 46.45 66.32
C GLU A 732 -40.13 47.21 67.62
N LYS A 733 -39.27 48.24 67.55
CA LYS A 733 -39.02 49.16 68.67
C LYS A 733 -40.25 49.98 69.06
N GLN A 734 -41.08 50.38 68.09
CA GLN A 734 -42.33 51.11 68.36
C GLN A 734 -43.36 50.24 69.09
N VAL A 735 -43.51 48.97 68.72
CA VAL A 735 -44.43 48.03 69.39
C VAL A 735 -44.00 47.75 70.84
N GLN A 736 -42.71 47.58 71.11
CA GLN A 736 -42.21 47.36 72.47
C GLN A 736 -42.42 48.58 73.41
N GLY A 737 -42.58 49.79 72.86
CA GLY A 737 -42.82 51.00 73.64
C GLY A 737 -44.25 51.17 74.18
N LEU A 738 -45.23 50.38 73.70
CA LEU A 738 -46.67 50.59 73.97
C LEU A 738 -47.23 49.87 75.21
N ASN A 739 -46.48 48.95 75.84
CA ASN A 739 -46.80 48.36 77.16
C ASN A 739 -48.18 47.64 77.33
N ASP A 740 -48.67 46.97 76.28
CA ASP A 740 -49.77 45.97 76.23
C ASP A 740 -51.20 46.38 76.71
N PRO A 741 -51.82 47.40 76.07
CA PRO A 741 -53.14 47.95 76.43
C PRO A 741 -54.38 47.04 76.17
N ASP A 742 -54.31 46.03 75.29
CA ASP A 742 -55.48 45.18 74.91
C ASP A 742 -56.01 44.34 76.10
N ARG A 743 -55.12 43.96 77.03
CA ARG A 743 -55.46 43.15 78.21
C ARG A 743 -56.13 43.95 79.35
N GLN A 744 -55.99 45.28 79.35
CA GLN A 744 -56.54 46.17 80.39
C GLN A 744 -58.00 46.58 80.09
N ALA A 745 -58.39 46.71 78.82
CA ALA A 745 -59.73 47.15 78.40
C ALA A 745 -60.85 46.13 78.73
N SER A 746 -60.59 44.82 78.59
CA SER A 746 -61.62 43.78 78.80
C SER A 746 -62.11 43.61 80.25
N LYS A 747 -61.45 44.23 81.24
CA LYS A 747 -61.81 44.11 82.67
C LYS A 747 -62.79 45.19 83.15
N ILE A 748 -62.87 46.33 82.46
CA ILE A 748 -63.69 47.51 82.83
C ILE A 748 -65.11 47.42 82.27
N ASP A 749 -65.29 46.79 81.10
CA ASP A 749 -66.57 46.71 80.38
C ASP A 749 -67.64 45.89 81.13
N ALA A 750 -67.22 44.94 81.97
CA ALA A 750 -68.11 44.11 82.78
C ALA A 750 -68.79 44.87 83.95
N LEU A 751 -68.26 46.02 84.40
CA LEU A 751 -68.78 46.79 85.54
C LEU A 751 -69.81 47.86 85.13
N MET A 752 -69.77 48.37 83.89
CA MET A 752 -70.62 49.48 83.43
C MET A 752 -72.07 49.08 83.10
N GLY A 753 -72.35 47.80 82.92
CA GLY A 753 -73.67 47.29 82.56
C GLY A 753 -74.72 47.38 83.67
N ALA A 754 -74.32 47.30 84.94
CA ALA A 754 -75.24 47.21 86.08
C ALA A 754 -75.78 48.56 86.58
N ALA A 755 -75.09 49.67 86.32
CA ALA A 755 -75.42 50.97 86.90
C ALA A 755 -76.38 51.83 86.08
N LYS A 756 -76.74 51.50 84.82
CA LYS A 756 -77.55 52.38 83.93
C LYS A 756 -79.07 52.38 84.14
N LEU A 757 -79.59 51.60 85.09
CA LEU A 757 -81.03 51.35 85.20
C LEU A 757 -81.85 52.27 86.15
N GLU A 758 -81.25 53.08 87.03
CA GLU A 758 -81.96 53.48 88.28
C GLU A 758 -82.36 54.97 88.48
N LEU A 759 -81.57 56.01 88.21
CA LEU A 759 -81.79 57.29 88.93
C LEU A 759 -81.94 58.52 88.01
N SER A 760 -83.07 58.71 87.34
CA SER A 760 -84.39 59.10 87.89
C SER A 760 -84.42 60.54 88.47
N ARG A 761 -85.31 61.35 87.86
CA ARG A 761 -86.07 62.47 88.44
C ARG A 761 -85.48 63.88 88.23
N ILE A 762 -86.05 64.74 87.37
CA ILE A 762 -87.35 65.44 87.51
C ILE A 762 -87.25 66.52 88.60
N LYS A 763 -87.59 67.77 88.23
CA LYS A 763 -88.16 68.88 89.06
C LYS A 763 -87.35 70.19 89.23
N THR A 764 -86.64 70.78 88.25
CA THR A 764 -86.00 72.10 88.55
C THR A 764 -85.79 73.17 87.47
N GLU A 765 -86.08 72.98 86.18
CA GLU A 765 -85.85 74.03 85.17
C GLU A 765 -87.06 74.26 84.25
N GLU A 766 -88.23 73.78 84.68
CA GLU A 766 -89.55 74.05 84.07
C GLU A 766 -89.89 75.56 84.02
N GLY A 767 -89.11 76.43 84.69
CA GLY A 767 -89.34 77.89 84.74
C GLY A 767 -88.61 78.73 83.68
N ASP A 768 -87.58 78.21 83.01
CA ASP A 768 -86.82 78.98 81.99
C ASP A 768 -87.44 78.90 80.59
N LEU A 769 -88.33 77.94 80.38
CA LEU A 769 -89.03 77.68 79.12
C LEU A 769 -90.04 78.77 78.71
N GLU A 770 -90.61 79.50 79.66
CA GLU A 770 -91.65 80.51 79.40
C GLU A 770 -91.10 81.82 78.81
N ARG A 771 -89.83 82.18 79.05
CA ARG A 771 -89.25 83.45 78.57
C ARG A 771 -88.82 83.42 77.10
N GLU A 772 -88.28 82.30 76.63
CA GLU A 772 -87.83 82.14 75.24
C GLU A 772 -89.02 82.06 74.24
N ASN A 773 -90.21 81.64 74.71
CA ASN A 773 -91.42 81.58 73.88
C ASN A 773 -91.92 82.96 73.41
N SER A 774 -91.67 84.04 74.16
CA SER A 774 -92.14 85.39 73.79
C SER A 774 -91.34 85.99 72.62
N ALA A 775 -90.04 85.70 72.50
CA ALA A 775 -89.19 86.22 71.42
C ALA A 775 -89.41 85.51 70.08
N LEU A 776 -89.99 84.29 70.11
CA LEU A 776 -90.40 83.53 68.91
C LEU A 776 -91.63 84.15 68.22
N PHE A 777 -92.45 84.91 68.94
CA PHE A 777 -93.70 85.46 68.43
C PHE A 777 -93.48 86.62 67.43
N ASP A 778 -92.57 87.55 67.73
CA ASP A 778 -92.30 88.72 66.87
C ASP A 778 -91.61 88.35 65.55
N LEU A 779 -90.77 87.31 65.54
CA LEU A 779 -90.14 86.75 64.33
C LEU A 779 -91.13 86.01 63.41
N LYS A 780 -92.26 85.52 63.94
CA LYS A 780 -93.34 84.90 63.14
C LYS A 780 -94.21 85.94 62.43
N LEU A 781 -94.32 87.16 62.94
CA LEU A 781 -95.15 88.23 62.35
C LEU A 781 -94.58 88.75 61.01
N GLY A 782 -93.24 88.85 60.87
CA GLY A 782 -92.57 89.31 59.64
C GLY A 782 -92.48 88.28 58.50
N LEU A 783 -92.74 86.99 58.77
CA LEU A 783 -92.83 85.94 57.73
C LEU A 783 -94.21 85.89 57.05
N SER A 784 -95.20 86.64 57.57
CA SER A 784 -96.58 86.61 57.07
C SER A 784 -96.80 87.32 55.73
N GLU A 785 -95.87 88.18 55.28
CA GLU A 785 -95.91 88.84 53.96
C GLU A 785 -95.52 87.93 52.77
N PHE A 786 -95.10 86.69 53.02
CA PHE A 786 -94.78 85.67 51.98
C PHE A 786 -95.74 84.47 52.01
N SER A 787 -96.93 84.64 52.58
CA SER A 787 -97.86 83.54 52.91
C SER A 787 -98.66 82.97 51.73
N ASP A 788 -98.63 83.57 50.53
CA ASP A 788 -99.35 83.12 49.32
C ASP A 788 -98.43 82.56 48.20
N LEU A 789 -97.12 82.54 48.43
CA LEU A 789 -96.11 82.15 47.44
C LEU A 789 -96.08 80.63 47.18
N ASP A 790 -96.29 79.81 48.22
CA ASP A 790 -96.34 78.35 48.11
C ASP A 790 -97.64 77.86 47.41
N SER A 791 -98.72 78.65 47.42
CA SER A 791 -99.98 78.33 46.73
C SER A 791 -99.93 78.59 45.23
N ARG A 792 -99.26 79.66 44.78
CA ARG A 792 -99.02 79.94 43.36
C ARG A 792 -98.05 78.94 42.73
N GLU A 793 -97.10 78.43 43.51
CA GLU A 793 -96.22 77.33 43.08
C GLU A 793 -96.98 75.99 43.02
N ALA A 794 -97.90 75.73 43.94
CA ALA A 794 -98.68 74.49 43.97
C ALA A 794 -99.61 74.32 42.75
N GLU A 795 -100.29 75.38 42.30
CA GLU A 795 -101.15 75.31 41.09
C GLU A 795 -100.36 75.00 39.81
N ILE A 796 -99.19 75.63 39.62
CA ILE A 796 -98.35 75.39 38.43
C ILE A 796 -97.71 73.99 38.50
N ARG A 797 -97.32 73.52 39.70
CA ARG A 797 -96.80 72.16 39.89
C ARG A 797 -97.86 71.07 39.66
N GLN A 798 -99.13 71.32 39.98
CA GLN A 798 -100.21 70.36 39.73
C GLN A 798 -100.43 70.13 38.22
N THR A 799 -100.47 71.20 37.41
CA THR A 799 -100.62 71.07 35.95
C THR A 799 -99.40 70.40 35.29
N MET A 800 -98.20 70.61 35.84
CA MET A 800 -97.00 69.89 35.41
C MET A 800 -97.06 68.40 35.79
N SER A 801 -97.54 68.04 36.99
CA SER A 801 -97.65 66.66 37.45
C SER A 801 -98.59 65.81 36.58
N ASP A 802 -99.67 66.39 36.06
CA ASP A 802 -100.64 65.64 35.23
C ASP A 802 -100.13 65.36 33.80
N CYS A 803 -99.24 66.22 33.27
CA CYS A 803 -98.64 66.05 31.93
C CYS A 803 -97.27 65.32 31.94
N GLU A 804 -96.62 65.23 33.10
CA GLU A 804 -95.29 64.66 33.29
C GLU A 804 -95.14 63.20 32.82
N PRO A 805 -96.09 62.27 33.02
CA PRO A 805 -95.97 60.90 32.54
C PRO A 805 -95.93 60.80 31.00
N HIS A 806 -96.63 61.70 30.31
CA HIS A 806 -96.71 61.72 28.85
C HIS A 806 -95.48 62.39 28.22
N TYR A 807 -94.98 63.47 28.82
CA TYR A 807 -93.74 64.12 28.40
C TYR A 807 -92.52 63.19 28.55
N LEU A 808 -92.42 62.45 29.66
CA LEU A 808 -91.40 61.42 29.85
C LEU A 808 -91.52 60.27 28.83
N LYS A 809 -92.75 59.90 28.44
CA LYS A 809 -92.99 58.90 27.39
C LYS A 809 -92.57 59.39 26.00
N TYR A 810 -92.73 60.67 25.69
CA TYR A 810 -92.25 61.29 24.44
C TYR A 810 -90.70 61.31 24.37
N LEU A 811 -90.04 61.86 25.40
CA LEU A 811 -88.56 61.92 25.48
C LEU A 811 -87.89 60.55 25.40
N ARG A 812 -88.54 59.52 25.95
CA ARG A 812 -88.02 58.15 25.90
C ARG A 812 -88.02 57.55 24.49
N ASN A 813 -88.94 57.98 23.61
CA ASN A 813 -89.13 57.39 22.28
C ASN A 813 -88.59 58.26 21.12
N GLU A 814 -88.30 59.54 21.36
CA GLU A 814 -87.77 60.50 20.37
C GLU A 814 -86.51 59.99 19.65
N LYS A 815 -85.53 59.49 20.41
CA LYS A 815 -84.27 58.98 19.84
C LYS A 815 -84.44 57.74 18.96
N ASN A 816 -85.54 56.99 19.07
CA ASN A 816 -85.72 55.74 18.34
C ASN A 816 -86.57 55.92 17.07
N ALA A 817 -87.57 56.80 17.09
CA ALA A 817 -88.39 57.11 15.91
C ALA A 817 -87.60 57.77 14.77
N GLY A 818 -86.66 58.66 15.09
CA GLY A 818 -85.78 59.31 14.08
C GLY A 818 -84.84 58.34 13.34
N LYS A 819 -84.81 57.05 13.73
CA LYS A 819 -83.95 56.02 13.13
C LYS A 819 -84.67 55.11 12.14
N VAL A 820 -85.95 55.32 11.84
CA VAL A 820 -86.72 54.47 10.91
C VAL A 820 -86.07 54.38 9.52
N ALA A 821 -85.62 55.51 8.96
CA ALA A 821 -84.93 55.53 7.66
C ALA A 821 -83.59 54.77 7.69
N LEU A 822 -82.84 54.89 8.80
CA LEU A 822 -81.57 54.19 9.01
C LEU A 822 -81.77 52.68 9.12
N HIS A 823 -82.76 52.23 9.90
CA HIS A 823 -83.05 50.80 10.07
C HIS A 823 -83.65 50.18 8.80
N ARG A 824 -84.46 50.92 8.02
CA ARG A 824 -84.95 50.46 6.71
C ARG A 824 -83.79 50.27 5.72
N GLY A 825 -82.90 51.25 5.61
CA GLY A 825 -81.70 51.13 4.78
C GLY A 825 -80.78 49.97 5.21
N ARG A 826 -80.70 49.67 6.51
CA ARG A 826 -79.96 48.51 7.02
C ARG A 826 -80.63 47.18 6.67
N CYS A 827 -81.96 47.07 6.73
CA CYS A 827 -82.70 45.90 6.27
C CYS A 827 -82.50 45.65 4.77
N ASP A 828 -82.58 46.70 3.96
CA ASP A 828 -82.40 46.62 2.51
C ASP A 828 -80.95 46.24 2.14
N GLY A 829 -79.96 46.81 2.85
CA GLY A 829 -78.55 46.45 2.70
C GLY A 829 -78.27 44.98 3.04
N VAL A 830 -78.75 44.49 4.18
CA VAL A 830 -78.58 43.07 4.57
C VAL A 830 -79.33 42.13 3.61
N ASN A 831 -80.51 42.50 3.11
CA ASN A 831 -81.23 41.72 2.08
C ASN A 831 -80.45 41.65 0.76
N SER A 832 -79.83 42.75 0.34
CA SER A 832 -79.02 42.78 -0.88
C SER A 832 -77.78 41.88 -0.73
N GLU A 833 -77.09 41.94 0.41
CA GLU A 833 -75.95 41.06 0.72
C GLU A 833 -76.35 39.58 0.74
N ILE A 834 -77.49 39.23 1.35
CA ILE A 834 -78.03 37.86 1.32
C ILE A 834 -78.29 37.41 -0.13
N SER A 835 -78.90 38.26 -0.96
CA SER A 835 -79.17 37.93 -2.37
C SER A 835 -77.90 37.69 -3.19
N GLU A 836 -76.86 38.51 -2.98
CA GLU A 836 -75.57 38.32 -3.64
C GLU A 836 -74.89 37.02 -3.21
N LYS A 837 -74.89 36.72 -1.91
CA LYS A 837 -74.31 35.49 -1.35
C LYS A 837 -75.05 34.23 -1.83
N LEU A 838 -76.37 34.28 -1.94
CA LEU A 838 -77.16 33.18 -2.50
C LEU A 838 -76.88 32.95 -3.99
N LYS A 839 -76.72 34.00 -4.79
CA LYS A 839 -76.32 33.87 -6.21
C LYS A 839 -74.93 33.25 -6.37
N GLU A 840 -74.00 33.61 -5.50
CA GLU A 840 -72.67 33.02 -5.49
C GLU A 840 -72.69 31.56 -5.04
N ASN A 841 -73.51 31.23 -4.03
CA ASN A 841 -73.72 29.85 -3.60
C ASN A 841 -74.29 28.98 -4.74
N ASP A 842 -75.29 29.47 -5.49
CA ASP A 842 -75.86 28.77 -6.65
C ASP A 842 -74.82 28.53 -7.76
N ARG A 843 -73.90 29.48 -7.98
CA ARG A 843 -72.80 29.32 -8.94
C ARG A 843 -71.84 28.22 -8.50
N LEU A 844 -71.45 28.22 -7.23
CA LEU A 844 -70.55 27.19 -6.68
C LEU A 844 -71.20 25.81 -6.66
N HIS A 845 -72.50 25.69 -6.37
CA HIS A 845 -73.21 24.41 -6.48
C HIS A 845 -73.24 23.87 -7.92
N LYS A 846 -73.40 24.74 -8.93
CA LYS A 846 -73.30 24.34 -10.35
C LYS A 846 -71.89 23.88 -10.71
N ALA A 847 -70.86 24.63 -10.31
CA ALA A 847 -69.47 24.25 -10.52
C ALA A 847 -69.12 22.93 -9.81
N LEU A 848 -69.61 22.70 -8.60
CA LEU A 848 -69.45 21.46 -7.85
C LEU A 848 -70.09 20.28 -8.59
N THR A 849 -71.30 20.46 -9.12
CA THR A 849 -72.02 19.41 -9.86
C THR A 849 -71.28 19.02 -11.14
N GLU A 850 -70.75 20.00 -11.87
CA GLU A 850 -69.95 19.77 -13.08
C GLU A 850 -68.64 19.01 -12.76
N GLN A 851 -67.91 19.42 -11.73
CA GLN A 851 -66.68 18.73 -11.31
C GLN A 851 -66.96 17.29 -10.83
N MET A 852 -68.01 17.09 -10.04
CA MET A 852 -68.43 15.77 -9.55
C MET A 852 -68.89 14.83 -10.69
N SER A 853 -69.41 15.35 -11.80
CA SER A 853 -69.80 14.51 -12.95
C SER A 853 -68.60 13.84 -13.65
N THR A 854 -67.39 14.38 -13.47
CA THR A 854 -66.16 13.87 -14.09
C THR A 854 -65.19 13.21 -13.10
N PHE A 855 -65.59 13.09 -11.83
CA PHE A 855 -64.79 12.51 -10.75
C PHE A 855 -65.50 11.30 -10.15
N ASP A 856 -64.82 10.16 -10.17
CA ASP A 856 -65.26 8.93 -9.51
C ASP A 856 -64.34 8.65 -8.31
N ASP A 857 -64.90 8.80 -7.10
CA ASP A 857 -64.17 8.61 -5.85
C ASP A 857 -63.73 7.15 -5.66
N GLY A 858 -64.49 6.19 -6.17
CA GLY A 858 -64.14 4.77 -6.15
C GLY A 858 -62.94 4.46 -7.04
N VAL A 859 -62.86 5.10 -8.21
CA VAL A 859 -61.68 5.00 -9.10
C VAL A 859 -60.46 5.66 -8.47
N TYR A 860 -60.61 6.83 -7.84
CA TYR A 860 -59.50 7.48 -7.14
C TYR A 860 -58.94 6.61 -6.02
N GLU A 861 -59.80 6.05 -5.17
CA GLU A 861 -59.34 5.23 -4.04
C GLU A 861 -58.77 3.88 -4.50
N LEU A 862 -59.28 3.31 -5.60
CA LEU A 862 -58.68 2.13 -6.25
C LEU A 862 -57.29 2.42 -6.85
N VAL A 863 -57.11 3.57 -7.52
CA VAL A 863 -55.81 3.96 -8.09
C VAL A 863 -54.81 4.25 -6.97
N LYS A 864 -55.23 4.93 -5.90
CA LYS A 864 -54.41 5.20 -4.72
C LYS A 864 -53.97 3.93 -4.01
N THR A 865 -54.88 2.98 -3.78
CA THR A 865 -54.55 1.69 -3.16
C THR A 865 -53.63 0.83 -4.02
N LYS A 866 -53.86 0.75 -5.34
CA LYS A 866 -52.96 0.06 -6.27
C LYS A 866 -51.57 0.69 -6.33
N HIS A 867 -51.50 2.03 -6.33
CA HIS A 867 -50.24 2.75 -6.30
C HIS A 867 -49.47 2.49 -5.00
N GLU A 868 -50.15 2.47 -3.85
CA GLU A 868 -49.52 2.19 -2.56
C GLU A 868 -49.05 0.74 -2.45
N ALA A 869 -49.87 -0.22 -2.89
CA ALA A 869 -49.48 -1.63 -2.98
C ALA A 869 -48.27 -1.85 -3.91
N GLY A 870 -48.27 -1.19 -5.07
CA GLY A 870 -47.14 -1.24 -5.99
C GLY A 870 -45.86 -0.64 -5.40
N LYS A 871 -45.95 0.42 -4.59
CA LYS A 871 -44.79 1.00 -3.88
C LYS A 871 -44.18 0.01 -2.89
N ILE A 872 -45.02 -0.71 -2.14
CA ILE A 872 -44.58 -1.75 -1.21
C ILE A 872 -43.89 -2.89 -1.97
N GLU A 873 -44.48 -3.34 -3.07
CA GLU A 873 -43.89 -4.39 -3.91
C GLU A 873 -42.55 -3.95 -4.51
N LEU A 874 -42.45 -2.73 -5.03
CA LEU A 874 -41.21 -2.15 -5.52
C LEU A 874 -40.15 -2.08 -4.41
N GLY A 875 -40.52 -1.68 -3.19
CA GLY A 875 -39.64 -1.69 -2.03
C GLY A 875 -39.11 -3.08 -1.70
N SER A 876 -39.98 -4.10 -1.71
CA SER A 876 -39.59 -5.50 -1.49
C SER A 876 -38.63 -6.02 -2.57
N LYS A 877 -38.89 -5.70 -3.85
CA LYS A 877 -38.03 -6.09 -4.97
C LYS A 877 -36.67 -5.39 -4.90
N LYS A 878 -36.63 -4.10 -4.56
CA LYS A 878 -35.37 -3.34 -4.34
C LYS A 878 -34.56 -3.91 -3.18
N ALA A 879 -35.21 -4.29 -2.08
CA ALA A 879 -34.52 -4.94 -0.96
C ALA A 879 -33.89 -6.27 -1.37
N LYS A 880 -34.63 -7.14 -2.08
CA LYS A 880 -34.11 -8.39 -2.63
C LYS A 880 -32.97 -8.17 -3.64
N HIS A 881 -33.08 -7.14 -4.48
CA HIS A 881 -32.01 -6.77 -5.39
C HIS A 881 -30.74 -6.37 -4.63
N GLY A 882 -30.88 -5.56 -3.57
CA GLY A 882 -29.77 -5.17 -2.69
C GLY A 882 -29.10 -6.36 -2.01
N GLU A 883 -29.89 -7.30 -1.46
CA GLU A 883 -29.37 -8.54 -0.85
C GLU A 883 -28.57 -9.38 -1.84
N ILE A 884 -29.13 -9.64 -3.03
CA ILE A 884 -28.47 -10.44 -4.06
C ILE A 884 -27.23 -9.72 -4.61
N SER A 885 -27.30 -8.39 -4.79
CA SER A 885 -26.16 -7.60 -5.26
C SER A 885 -25.02 -7.60 -4.24
N GLY A 886 -25.32 -7.49 -2.94
CA GLY A 886 -24.31 -7.61 -1.88
C GLY A 886 -23.66 -8.99 -1.84
N ASN A 887 -24.43 -10.07 -2.02
CA ASN A 887 -23.87 -11.42 -2.16
C ASN A 887 -22.97 -11.53 -3.41
N LEU A 888 -23.36 -10.89 -4.51
CA LEU A 888 -22.58 -10.87 -5.76
C LEU A 888 -21.27 -10.11 -5.58
N GLU A 889 -21.26 -8.97 -4.88
CA GLU A 889 -20.03 -8.25 -4.54
C GLU A 889 -19.09 -9.10 -3.67
N GLY A 890 -19.61 -9.86 -2.70
CA GLY A 890 -18.83 -10.82 -1.92
C GLY A 890 -18.21 -11.90 -2.80
N LEU A 891 -19.02 -12.54 -3.64
CA LEU A 891 -18.57 -13.55 -4.62
C LEU A 891 -17.54 -12.98 -5.62
N THR A 892 -17.64 -11.71 -5.98
CA THR A 892 -16.68 -11.03 -6.87
C THR A 892 -15.31 -10.96 -6.21
N LYS A 893 -15.26 -10.49 -4.95
CA LYS A 893 -14.01 -10.41 -4.17
C LYS A 893 -13.39 -11.80 -3.96
N ASP A 894 -14.22 -12.80 -3.65
CA ASP A 894 -13.75 -14.17 -3.49
C ASP A 894 -13.16 -14.72 -4.80
N LEU A 895 -13.79 -14.42 -5.95
CA LEU A 895 -13.27 -14.81 -7.26
C LEU A 895 -11.96 -14.11 -7.59
N GLU A 896 -11.84 -12.80 -7.36
CA GLU A 896 -10.60 -12.04 -7.58
C GLU A 896 -9.44 -12.62 -6.77
N ILE A 897 -9.68 -12.96 -5.50
CA ILE A 897 -8.69 -13.61 -4.64
C ILE A 897 -8.27 -14.96 -5.24
N VAL A 898 -9.23 -15.83 -5.57
CA VAL A 898 -8.92 -17.16 -6.12
C VAL A 898 -8.22 -17.08 -7.48
N GLU A 899 -8.59 -16.12 -8.34
CA GLU A 899 -7.92 -15.89 -9.63
C GLU A 899 -6.47 -15.44 -9.45
N SER A 900 -6.19 -14.56 -8.48
CA SER A 900 -4.82 -14.19 -8.14
C SER A 900 -3.98 -15.39 -7.67
N LEU A 901 -4.56 -16.28 -6.86
CA LEU A 901 -3.90 -17.52 -6.42
C LEU A 901 -3.68 -18.50 -7.57
N ILE A 902 -4.58 -18.55 -8.57
CA ILE A 902 -4.38 -19.36 -9.79
C ILE A 902 -3.19 -18.81 -10.59
N MET A 903 -3.09 -17.48 -10.75
CA MET A 903 -1.97 -16.86 -11.45
C MET A 903 -0.64 -17.14 -10.73
N GLU A 904 -0.60 -17.03 -9.41
CA GLU A 904 0.58 -17.35 -8.60
C GLU A 904 0.96 -18.83 -8.73
N LYS A 905 -0.02 -19.74 -8.64
CA LYS A 905 0.19 -21.18 -8.85
C LYS A 905 0.81 -21.47 -10.22
N ASP A 906 0.27 -20.87 -11.28
CA ASP A 906 0.78 -21.08 -12.64
C ASP A 906 2.19 -20.49 -12.84
N LYS A 907 2.54 -19.43 -12.11
CA LYS A 907 3.90 -18.88 -12.06
C LYS A 907 4.86 -19.83 -11.36
N LEU A 908 4.51 -20.32 -10.17
CA LEU A 908 5.33 -21.30 -9.42
C LEU A 908 5.58 -22.57 -10.23
N ARG A 909 4.56 -23.04 -10.97
CA ARG A 909 4.71 -24.19 -11.87
C ARG A 909 5.76 -23.95 -12.95
N ARG A 910 5.72 -22.79 -13.62
CA ARG A 910 6.70 -22.42 -14.65
C ARG A 910 8.11 -22.30 -14.09
N GLU A 911 8.26 -21.71 -12.90
CA GLU A 911 9.55 -21.65 -12.22
C GLU A 911 10.09 -23.04 -11.85
N CYS A 912 9.21 -23.93 -11.40
CA CYS A 912 9.58 -25.33 -11.11
C CYS A 912 10.00 -26.09 -12.37
N GLU A 913 9.28 -25.93 -13.49
CA GLU A 913 9.64 -26.53 -14.78
C GLU A 913 11.02 -26.02 -15.26
N SER A 914 11.27 -24.71 -15.19
CA SER A 914 12.57 -24.11 -15.56
C SER A 914 13.73 -24.61 -14.68
N LYS A 915 13.52 -24.70 -13.35
CA LYS A 915 14.56 -25.23 -12.45
C LYS A 915 14.83 -26.71 -12.67
N ASN A 916 13.82 -27.51 -13.00
CA ASN A 916 14.00 -28.92 -13.37
C ASN A 916 14.85 -29.08 -14.62
N GLU A 917 14.64 -28.24 -15.64
CA GLU A 917 15.50 -28.22 -16.83
C GLU A 917 16.95 -27.86 -16.47
N PHE A 918 17.15 -26.86 -15.61
CA PHE A 918 18.48 -26.49 -15.14
C PHE A 918 19.16 -27.60 -14.34
N LEU A 919 18.42 -28.32 -13.49
CA LEU A 919 18.92 -29.48 -12.75
C LEU A 919 19.38 -30.59 -13.71
N SER A 920 18.57 -30.91 -14.73
CA SER A 920 18.93 -31.87 -15.78
C SER A 920 20.22 -31.47 -16.52
N TYR A 921 20.38 -30.17 -16.80
CA TYR A 921 21.61 -29.66 -17.40
C TYR A 921 22.83 -29.81 -16.49
N ILE A 922 22.70 -29.54 -15.19
CA ILE A 922 23.78 -29.79 -14.22
C ILE A 922 24.14 -31.28 -14.18
N GLU A 923 23.15 -32.17 -14.12
CA GLU A 923 23.36 -33.62 -14.11
C GLU A 923 24.08 -34.11 -15.38
N PHE A 924 23.76 -33.52 -16.54
CA PHE A 924 24.45 -33.77 -17.80
C PHE A 924 25.92 -33.32 -17.77
N ILE A 925 26.22 -32.13 -17.24
CA ILE A 925 27.61 -31.67 -17.09
C ILE A 925 28.38 -32.61 -16.15
N ARG A 926 27.76 -33.01 -15.03
CA ARG A 926 28.36 -33.91 -14.05
C ARG A 926 28.76 -35.25 -14.68
N SER A 927 27.84 -35.90 -15.41
CA SER A 927 28.17 -37.17 -16.09
C SER A 927 29.30 -36.99 -17.10
N THR A 928 29.24 -35.92 -17.90
CA THR A 928 30.25 -35.60 -18.91
C THR A 928 31.65 -35.40 -18.31
N LEU A 929 31.76 -34.66 -17.20
CA LEU A 929 33.05 -34.44 -16.51
C LEU A 929 33.65 -35.74 -15.97
N ARG A 930 32.82 -36.58 -15.35
CA ARG A 930 33.25 -37.87 -14.80
C ARG A 930 33.80 -38.78 -15.90
N ASP A 931 33.10 -38.87 -17.03
CA ASP A 931 33.48 -39.75 -18.14
C ASP A 931 34.71 -39.21 -18.87
N SER A 932 34.82 -37.89 -19.02
CA SER A 932 35.98 -37.23 -19.64
C SER A 932 37.27 -37.46 -18.85
N ALA A 933 37.22 -37.38 -17.52
CA ALA A 933 38.39 -37.57 -16.66
C ALA A 933 39.07 -38.93 -16.89
N GLN A 934 38.26 -39.99 -17.00
CA GLN A 934 38.75 -41.36 -17.20
C GLN A 934 39.40 -41.52 -18.58
N LEU A 935 38.79 -40.94 -19.62
CA LEU A 935 39.30 -41.00 -20.98
C LEU A 935 40.62 -40.24 -21.13
N ILE A 936 40.73 -39.05 -20.53
CA ILE A 936 41.94 -38.22 -20.57
C ILE A 936 43.10 -38.92 -19.84
N ALA A 937 42.86 -39.43 -18.63
CA ALA A 937 43.86 -40.15 -17.86
C ALA A 937 44.40 -41.37 -18.62
N GLY A 938 43.50 -42.18 -19.18
CA GLY A 938 43.88 -43.35 -19.98
C GLY A 938 44.73 -42.97 -21.20
N LYS A 939 44.41 -41.86 -21.88
CA LYS A 939 45.19 -41.37 -23.02
C LYS A 939 46.57 -40.85 -22.62
N LEU A 940 46.67 -40.12 -21.51
CA LEU A 940 47.95 -39.62 -20.98
C LEU A 940 48.86 -40.76 -20.53
N ILE A 941 48.33 -41.72 -19.76
CA ILE A 941 49.09 -42.90 -19.30
C ILE A 941 49.64 -43.68 -20.49
N LYS A 942 48.83 -43.88 -21.54
CA LYS A 942 49.27 -44.55 -22.76
C LYS A 942 50.42 -43.80 -23.44
N ASN A 943 50.24 -42.50 -23.71
CA ASN A 943 51.25 -41.70 -24.40
C ASN A 943 52.57 -41.59 -23.60
N ILE A 944 52.48 -41.38 -22.27
CA ILE A 944 53.66 -41.29 -21.38
C ILE A 944 54.33 -42.66 -21.25
N GLY A 945 53.55 -43.73 -21.12
CA GLY A 945 54.07 -45.10 -21.04
C GLY A 945 54.84 -45.50 -22.30
N GLU A 946 54.33 -45.17 -23.50
CA GLU A 946 55.02 -45.43 -24.77
C GLU A 946 56.37 -44.67 -24.85
N GLU A 947 56.39 -43.39 -24.45
CA GLU A 947 57.62 -42.58 -24.42
C GLU A 947 58.62 -43.08 -23.36
N ALA A 948 58.13 -43.47 -22.18
CA ALA A 948 58.93 -44.03 -21.10
C ALA A 948 59.53 -45.37 -21.51
N ASN A 949 58.77 -46.23 -22.19
CA ASN A 949 59.28 -47.50 -22.71
C ASN A 949 60.47 -47.28 -23.63
N ARG A 950 60.32 -46.40 -24.63
CA ARG A 950 61.41 -46.07 -25.55
C ARG A 950 62.66 -45.61 -24.80
N THR A 951 62.49 -44.66 -23.88
CA THR A 951 63.60 -44.09 -23.09
C THR A 951 64.27 -45.15 -22.20
N TYR A 952 63.50 -46.09 -21.63
CA TYR A 952 64.02 -47.17 -20.79
C TYR A 952 64.87 -48.15 -21.58
N CYS A 953 64.38 -48.63 -22.73
CA CYS A 953 65.12 -49.54 -23.60
C CYS A 953 66.43 -48.90 -24.09
N GLU A 954 66.43 -47.59 -24.36
CA GLU A 954 67.63 -46.83 -24.69
C GLU A 954 68.63 -46.78 -23.51
N ILE A 955 68.17 -46.48 -22.28
CA ILE A 955 69.03 -46.44 -21.08
C ILE A 955 69.66 -47.80 -20.76
N ILE A 956 68.88 -48.88 -20.84
CA ILE A 956 69.35 -50.24 -20.54
C ILE A 956 70.12 -50.86 -21.72
N ASN A 957 69.91 -50.34 -22.94
CA ASN A 957 70.41 -50.86 -24.21
C ASN A 957 70.01 -52.34 -24.42
N ASP A 958 68.77 -52.67 -24.06
CA ASP A 958 68.15 -53.96 -24.29
C ASP A 958 66.71 -53.75 -24.78
N TYR A 959 66.53 -53.91 -26.08
CA TYR A 959 65.23 -53.77 -26.74
C TYR A 959 64.37 -55.04 -26.65
N THR A 960 64.85 -56.09 -25.98
CA THR A 960 64.04 -57.27 -25.65
C THR A 960 63.21 -57.07 -24.38
N GLN A 961 63.51 -56.03 -23.61
CA GLN A 961 62.72 -55.61 -22.45
C GLN A 961 61.62 -54.63 -22.84
N GLU A 962 60.51 -54.64 -22.10
CA GLU A 962 59.42 -53.66 -22.24
C GLU A 962 59.10 -53.06 -20.87
N LEU A 963 59.12 -51.73 -20.75
CA LEU A 963 58.57 -51.01 -19.61
C LEU A 963 57.13 -50.61 -19.89
N ARG A 964 56.23 -50.96 -18.97
CA ARG A 964 54.83 -50.53 -18.99
C ARG A 964 54.50 -49.67 -17.80
N TRP A 965 53.83 -48.55 -18.07
CA TRP A 965 53.22 -47.72 -17.04
C TRP A 965 51.71 -48.00 -16.98
N THR A 966 51.27 -48.59 -15.88
CA THR A 966 49.89 -49.09 -15.72
C THR A 966 48.90 -47.99 -15.31
N HIS A 967 47.60 -48.31 -15.31
CA HIS A 967 46.52 -47.38 -14.92
C HIS A 967 46.56 -46.95 -13.44
N ASP A 968 47.27 -47.67 -12.58
CA ASP A 968 47.57 -47.30 -11.19
C ASP A 968 48.99 -46.71 -11.03
N TYR A 969 49.60 -46.34 -12.16
CA TYR A 969 50.93 -45.73 -12.30
C TYR A 969 52.07 -46.59 -11.77
N ALA A 970 51.88 -47.92 -11.73
CA ALA A 970 52.96 -48.86 -11.44
C ALA A 970 53.87 -48.98 -12.67
N ILE A 971 55.15 -49.21 -12.40
CA ILE A 971 56.13 -49.60 -13.41
C ILE A 971 56.24 -51.12 -13.37
N ILE A 972 55.99 -51.75 -14.50
CA ILE A 972 56.22 -53.17 -14.73
C ILE A 972 57.23 -53.29 -15.86
N VAL A 973 58.29 -54.07 -15.67
CA VAL A 973 59.25 -54.38 -16.72
C VAL A 973 59.11 -55.85 -17.09
N THR A 974 58.94 -56.13 -18.37
CA THR A 974 58.92 -57.50 -18.90
C THR A 974 60.28 -57.82 -19.48
N GLU A 975 60.91 -58.91 -19.02
CA GLU A 975 62.20 -59.40 -19.51
C GLU A 975 62.08 -60.91 -19.76
N HIS A 976 62.43 -61.36 -20.97
CA HIS A 976 62.33 -62.77 -21.39
C HIS A 976 60.95 -63.44 -21.13
N GLY A 977 59.87 -62.65 -21.12
CA GLY A 977 58.50 -63.11 -20.88
C GLY A 977 58.08 -63.15 -19.40
N GLU A 978 58.96 -62.80 -18.46
CA GLU A 978 58.60 -62.64 -17.04
C GLU A 978 58.35 -61.16 -16.72
N GLU A 979 57.24 -60.87 -16.03
CA GLU A 979 56.92 -59.53 -15.53
C GLU A 979 57.54 -59.31 -14.15
N LYS A 980 58.32 -58.25 -14.01
CA LYS A 980 58.91 -57.80 -12.75
C LYS A 980 58.26 -56.49 -12.32
N GLU A 981 57.72 -56.47 -11.11
CA GLU A 981 57.26 -55.24 -10.47
C GLU A 981 58.46 -54.36 -10.09
N PHE A 982 58.23 -53.05 -9.98
CA PHE A 982 59.28 -52.08 -9.64
C PHE A 982 60.18 -52.48 -8.45
N ASN A 983 59.61 -53.06 -7.39
CA ASN A 983 60.36 -53.48 -6.20
C ASN A 983 61.24 -54.73 -6.43
N GLN A 984 60.97 -55.52 -7.47
CA GLN A 984 61.73 -56.72 -7.84
C GLN A 984 62.90 -56.42 -8.78
N LEU A 985 62.94 -55.21 -9.37
CA LEU A 985 64.03 -54.74 -10.21
C LEU A 985 65.32 -54.53 -9.40
N SER A 986 66.48 -54.73 -10.03
CA SER A 986 67.79 -54.38 -9.45
C SER A 986 67.92 -52.86 -9.26
N GLY A 987 68.83 -52.41 -8.39
CA GLY A 987 69.02 -50.97 -8.12
C GLY A 987 69.28 -50.12 -9.37
N GLY A 988 70.01 -50.66 -10.35
CA GLY A 988 70.25 -50.01 -11.64
C GLY A 988 69.01 -49.98 -12.56
N GLU A 989 68.21 -51.04 -12.58
CA GLU A 989 66.95 -51.10 -13.35
C GLU A 989 65.87 -50.20 -12.75
N GLN A 990 65.75 -50.17 -11.42
CA GLN A 990 64.86 -49.23 -10.72
C GLN A 990 65.21 -47.79 -11.08
N MET A 991 66.50 -47.48 -11.15
CA MET A 991 66.98 -46.16 -11.52
C MET A 991 66.68 -45.83 -12.99
N GLY A 992 66.99 -46.74 -13.91
CA GLY A 992 66.71 -46.58 -15.34
C GLY A 992 65.22 -46.41 -15.63
N ALA A 993 64.37 -47.24 -15.02
CA ALA A 993 62.92 -47.16 -15.18
C ALA A 993 62.32 -45.87 -14.60
N SER A 994 62.83 -45.44 -13.44
CA SER A 994 62.41 -44.17 -12.82
C SER A 994 62.79 -42.97 -13.67
N LEU A 995 64.00 -42.95 -14.21
CA LEU A 995 64.47 -41.90 -15.12
C LEU A 995 63.62 -41.85 -16.39
N ALA A 996 63.35 -42.99 -17.00
CA ALA A 996 62.57 -43.08 -18.23
C ALA A 996 61.15 -42.51 -18.09
N VAL A 997 60.42 -42.89 -17.03
CA VAL A 997 59.08 -42.33 -16.78
C VAL A 997 59.15 -40.83 -16.47
N ARG A 998 60.16 -40.37 -15.73
CA ARG A 998 60.32 -38.93 -15.43
C ARG A 998 60.66 -38.11 -16.67
N PHE A 999 61.52 -38.61 -17.55
CA PHE A 999 61.82 -37.94 -18.83
C PHE A 999 60.58 -37.87 -19.72
N ALA A 1000 59.78 -38.94 -19.78
CA ALA A 1000 58.51 -38.94 -20.50
C ALA A 1000 57.52 -37.90 -19.92
N LEU A 1001 57.39 -37.83 -18.59
CA LEU A 1001 56.58 -36.83 -17.90
C LEU A 1001 57.07 -35.40 -18.19
N LEU A 1002 58.37 -35.15 -18.11
CA LEU A 1002 58.97 -33.85 -18.42
C LEU A 1002 58.64 -33.41 -19.84
N LYS A 1003 58.88 -34.31 -20.81
CA LYS A 1003 58.71 -34.05 -22.24
C LYS A 1003 57.26 -33.77 -22.61
N ILE A 1004 56.32 -34.45 -21.97
CA ILE A 1004 54.88 -34.34 -22.28
C ILE A 1004 54.19 -33.22 -21.49
N LEU A 1005 54.58 -32.99 -20.22
CA LEU A 1005 53.83 -32.11 -19.31
C LEU A 1005 54.47 -30.73 -19.07
N SER A 1006 55.79 -30.62 -19.01
CA SER A 1006 56.43 -29.47 -18.35
C SER A 1006 56.82 -28.31 -19.26
N GLY A 1007 57.01 -28.55 -20.56
CA GLY A 1007 57.58 -27.54 -21.47
C GLY A 1007 59.01 -27.09 -21.12
N CYS A 1008 59.62 -27.66 -20.06
CA CYS A 1008 60.95 -27.34 -19.55
C CYS A 1008 61.98 -28.24 -20.21
N ASP A 1009 62.94 -27.63 -20.92
CA ASP A 1009 64.03 -28.32 -21.60
C ASP A 1009 65.29 -28.46 -20.72
N ALA A 1010 65.20 -28.10 -19.43
CA ALA A 1010 66.25 -28.23 -18.45
C ALA A 1010 65.94 -29.36 -17.46
N VAL A 1011 66.91 -30.25 -17.21
CA VAL A 1011 66.79 -31.33 -16.23
C VAL A 1011 68.00 -31.37 -15.33
N PHE A 1012 67.78 -31.59 -14.04
CA PHE A 1012 68.85 -31.76 -13.07
C PHE A 1012 68.84 -33.16 -12.47
N LEU A 1013 70.00 -33.81 -12.56
CA LEU A 1013 70.24 -35.17 -12.09
C LEU A 1013 71.29 -35.12 -10.98
N ASP A 1014 70.86 -35.31 -9.73
CA ASP A 1014 71.75 -35.34 -8.56
C ASP A 1014 72.19 -36.77 -8.25
N GLU A 1015 73.46 -37.09 -8.53
CA GLU A 1015 74.08 -38.41 -8.31
C GLU A 1015 73.31 -39.57 -8.98
N PRO A 1016 73.05 -39.52 -10.30
CA PRO A 1016 72.19 -40.51 -10.96
C PRO A 1016 72.77 -41.94 -11.02
N THR A 1017 74.00 -42.12 -10.54
CA THR A 1017 74.83 -43.31 -10.77
C THR A 1017 75.18 -44.05 -9.48
N GLN A 1018 74.74 -43.53 -8.33
CA GLN A 1018 75.11 -43.99 -6.99
C GLN A 1018 74.79 -45.48 -6.73
N ASN A 1019 73.79 -46.03 -7.42
CA ASN A 1019 73.34 -47.43 -7.28
C ASN A 1019 73.57 -48.27 -8.55
N MET A 1020 74.48 -47.84 -9.43
CA MET A 1020 74.83 -48.53 -10.67
C MET A 1020 76.22 -49.16 -10.58
N ASP A 1021 76.40 -50.33 -11.20
CA ASP A 1021 77.72 -50.92 -11.45
C ASP A 1021 78.49 -50.12 -12.51
N GLU A 1022 79.80 -50.37 -12.62
CA GLU A 1022 80.73 -49.64 -13.50
C GLU A 1022 80.28 -49.67 -14.97
N THR A 1023 79.90 -50.85 -15.47
CA THR A 1023 79.40 -51.03 -16.84
C THR A 1023 78.12 -50.24 -17.11
N ARG A 1024 77.15 -50.26 -16.19
CA ARG A 1024 75.87 -49.53 -16.32
C ARG A 1024 76.07 -48.03 -16.15
N ARG A 1025 77.03 -47.62 -15.32
CA ARG A 1025 77.39 -46.23 -15.11
C ARG A 1025 78.02 -45.60 -16.34
N GLU A 1026 78.98 -46.29 -16.97
CA GLU A 1026 79.55 -45.87 -18.26
C GLU A 1026 78.47 -45.78 -19.33
N ARG A 1027 77.53 -46.74 -19.39
CA ARG A 1027 76.41 -46.70 -20.34
C ARG A 1027 75.45 -45.56 -20.07
N LEU A 1028 75.08 -45.32 -18.81
CA LEU A 1028 74.25 -44.17 -18.46
C LEU A 1028 74.94 -42.85 -18.87
N SER A 1029 76.27 -42.76 -18.75
CA SER A 1029 77.04 -41.61 -19.24
C SER A 1029 76.89 -41.40 -20.74
N GLU A 1030 76.97 -42.47 -21.53
CA GLU A 1030 76.81 -42.42 -22.99
C GLU A 1030 75.36 -42.17 -23.41
N GLN A 1031 74.40 -42.71 -22.67
CA GLN A 1031 72.99 -42.55 -22.99
C GLN A 1031 72.48 -41.16 -22.62
N ILE A 1032 72.93 -40.57 -21.50
CA ILE A 1032 72.63 -39.17 -21.16
C ILE A 1032 73.05 -38.23 -22.29
N LEU A 1033 74.19 -38.49 -22.95
CA LEU A 1033 74.66 -37.76 -24.15
C LEU A 1033 73.71 -37.88 -25.35
N ASN A 1034 72.98 -39.00 -25.45
CA ASN A 1034 72.05 -39.29 -26.54
C ASN A 1034 70.58 -38.94 -26.25
N ILE A 1035 70.25 -38.48 -25.03
CA ILE A 1035 68.88 -38.09 -24.70
C ILE A 1035 68.49 -36.86 -25.52
N SER A 1036 67.75 -37.09 -26.61
CA SER A 1036 67.25 -36.04 -27.48
C SER A 1036 65.98 -35.38 -26.93
N GLY A 1037 65.92 -34.06 -27.00
CA GLY A 1037 64.74 -33.27 -26.64
C GLY A 1037 64.88 -32.33 -25.44
N PHE A 1038 66.04 -32.30 -24.77
CA PHE A 1038 66.39 -31.32 -23.74
C PHE A 1038 67.52 -30.40 -24.23
N LYS A 1039 67.49 -29.12 -23.83
CA LYS A 1039 68.51 -28.12 -24.18
C LYS A 1039 69.64 -28.06 -23.17
N GLN A 1040 69.35 -28.41 -21.92
CA GLN A 1040 70.33 -28.45 -20.84
C GLN A 1040 70.08 -29.64 -19.92
N ILE A 1041 71.10 -30.46 -19.73
CA ILE A 1041 71.07 -31.53 -18.73
C ILE A 1041 72.20 -31.26 -17.74
N PHE A 1042 71.84 -31.07 -16.47
CA PHE A 1042 72.79 -30.86 -15.39
C PHE A 1042 73.01 -32.18 -14.67
N VAL A 1043 74.24 -32.66 -14.64
CA VAL A 1043 74.57 -33.91 -13.96
C VAL A 1043 75.55 -33.63 -12.83
N ILE A 1044 75.13 -33.88 -11.59
CA ILE A 1044 75.99 -33.81 -10.42
C ILE A 1044 76.52 -35.21 -10.15
N SER A 1045 77.84 -35.36 -10.14
CA SER A 1045 78.51 -36.63 -9.86
C SER A 1045 79.80 -36.39 -9.08
N HIS A 1046 80.21 -37.38 -8.29
CA HIS A 1046 81.54 -37.46 -7.70
C HIS A 1046 82.46 -38.41 -8.48
N ASP A 1047 81.95 -39.00 -9.56
CA ASP A 1047 82.65 -40.00 -10.35
C ASP A 1047 83.39 -39.37 -11.54
N ASP A 1048 84.69 -39.67 -11.62
CA ASP A 1048 85.59 -39.17 -12.65
C ASP A 1048 85.30 -39.73 -14.05
N THR A 1049 84.64 -40.89 -14.18
CA THR A 1049 84.25 -41.47 -15.48
C THR A 1049 83.34 -40.57 -16.31
N PHE A 1050 82.61 -39.66 -15.65
CA PHE A 1050 81.74 -38.69 -16.31
C PHE A 1050 82.48 -37.43 -16.77
N ASN A 1051 83.57 -37.07 -16.10
CA ASN A 1051 84.29 -35.81 -16.31
C ASN A 1051 84.97 -35.72 -17.68
N GLU A 1052 85.29 -36.85 -18.32
CA GLU A 1052 85.97 -36.89 -19.61
C GLU A 1052 85.02 -36.81 -20.82
N LYS A 1053 83.73 -37.12 -20.63
CA LYS A 1053 82.74 -37.24 -21.73
C LYS A 1053 81.80 -36.05 -21.87
N TYR A 1054 81.81 -35.10 -20.92
CA TYR A 1054 80.89 -33.96 -20.93
C TYR A 1054 81.43 -32.76 -21.70
N GLU A 1055 80.55 -32.10 -22.43
CA GLU A 1055 80.84 -30.87 -23.18
C GLU A 1055 81.29 -29.73 -22.26
N ASN A 1056 80.65 -29.60 -21.08
CA ASN A 1056 80.99 -28.59 -20.09
C ASN A 1056 81.12 -29.23 -18.68
N VAL A 1057 82.27 -29.06 -18.03
CA VAL A 1057 82.52 -29.58 -16.66
C VAL A 1057 82.86 -28.45 -15.70
N ILE A 1058 82.02 -28.29 -14.68
CA ILE A 1058 82.15 -27.33 -13.59
C ILE A 1058 82.73 -28.06 -12.38
N ARG A 1059 84.02 -27.86 -12.12
CA ARG A 1059 84.68 -28.45 -10.94
C ARG A 1059 84.53 -27.55 -9.72
N VAL A 1060 84.02 -28.12 -8.64
CA VAL A 1060 83.80 -27.46 -7.35
C VAL A 1060 84.74 -28.06 -6.32
N GLU A 1061 85.60 -27.22 -5.74
CA GLU A 1061 86.52 -27.59 -4.67
C GLU A 1061 86.21 -26.80 -3.39
N LYS A 1062 86.63 -27.35 -2.26
CA LYS A 1062 86.45 -26.72 -0.95
C LYS A 1062 87.80 -26.29 -0.39
N ILE A 1063 88.07 -25.00 -0.43
CA ILE A 1063 89.33 -24.39 0.02
C ILE A 1063 89.02 -23.59 1.29
N ASP A 1064 89.67 -23.93 2.41
CA ASP A 1064 89.49 -23.27 3.71
C ASP A 1064 88.02 -23.17 4.20
N GLY A 1065 87.21 -24.20 3.90
CA GLY A 1065 85.79 -24.23 4.26
C GLY A 1065 84.90 -23.35 3.38
N GLU A 1066 85.42 -22.82 2.27
CA GLU A 1066 84.70 -22.10 1.24
C GLU A 1066 84.66 -22.92 -0.06
N SER A 1067 83.46 -23.08 -0.62
CA SER A 1067 83.29 -23.70 -1.93
C SER A 1067 83.67 -22.71 -3.02
N ARG A 1068 84.53 -23.13 -3.95
CA ARG A 1068 84.98 -22.36 -5.11
C ARG A 1068 84.88 -23.23 -6.36
N VAL A 1069 84.57 -22.58 -7.50
CA VAL A 1069 84.64 -23.21 -8.81
C VAL A 1069 86.09 -23.08 -9.29
N VAL A 1070 86.74 -24.21 -9.59
CA VAL A 1070 88.17 -24.26 -9.94
C VAL A 1070 88.30 -24.75 -11.38
N GLY A 1071 88.65 -23.83 -12.30
CA GLY A 1071 88.82 -24.14 -13.72
C GLY A 1071 87.51 -24.20 -14.51
N GLY A 1072 87.22 -23.12 -15.25
CA GLY A 1072 86.32 -23.14 -16.40
C GLY A 1072 87.18 -22.94 -17.64
N GLY A 1073 87.52 -24.03 -18.32
CA GLY A 1073 88.30 -24.02 -19.54
C GLY A 1073 87.73 -25.08 -20.47
N VAL A 1074 87.27 -24.63 -21.64
CA VAL A 1074 86.86 -25.47 -22.77
C VAL A 1074 87.93 -26.55 -23.00
N VAL A 1075 87.56 -27.82 -22.91
CA VAL A 1075 88.36 -28.89 -23.52
C VAL A 1075 88.06 -28.81 -25.01
N SER A 1076 89.12 -28.57 -25.81
CA SER A 1076 89.08 -28.42 -27.26
C SER A 1076 88.42 -29.58 -28.00
#